data_AF-A0A6V8HAE3-F1
#
_entry.id   AF-A0A6V8HAE3-F1
#
_cell.length_a   1.000
_cell.length_b   1.000
_cell.length_c   1.000
_cell.angle_alpha   90.00
_cell.angle_beta   90.00
_cell.angle_gamma   90.00
#
_symmetry.space_group_name_H-M   'P 1'
#
loop_
_entity.id
_entity.type
_entity.pdbx_description
1 polymer ?
#
loop_
_entity_poly.entity_id
_entity_poly.type
_entity_poly.pdbx_seq_one_letter_code
_entity_poly.pdbx_strand_id
1 'polypeptide(L)'
;MPSLAEQEATLNQFIQGWKKWSTEEMLASWAESATQKALPFSLGHPARTRAQVEETLPFLQRVVTNYELKIHEIVQDVTRGKAAVYAISKGSTPFGDWTNEYAVFITFDESRQKITKIEEMVDSAFMNEFFPKFQDYLRQQQGAAVAPKSQLQFNFGSVKSTASNEMKNVGTRLSSHLIQAVGTAMYLSFIQYIYEETIMPTHTVLGATGNTGRALIETLLQNPDAKINAFCRNRRKLIQLLPQTESNPQIEIFEGSISDISLLASAIQEASAVFLVISTNDNVPGYHVGQDVAINVIRALEKLKLNSTSGGKPPKLILLSSATIDDQLSRHTPYILRRILLLSASNVYNDLRETERILRAEQSWLTTIFIKPGALTVDKKRGHALSFSEESSPLSYLDLAAGMIEAADAVDGRFDMQNVGVVNTNGRAKFPSGTPLLVTSPSSSSACTDFLIPVNITSQHAVLDIEISDNWDVEDYIFNSTRRDSLTTFKPIIGEVNASAEYRIGATFCTPKSKTNATGTALLLTHGPDPIADVQFQPQVEILSILTNLLKQPHSPYTQGIEIAKIVHVGHSFGSFLTLAAITTNPENFSDAVILTGYSGVYDWLELFTSGGQARVAALSQPEKWGLFPHGYLVPVDAYAASYGGFKSPYFDHAVAQWLSEAQVPYAIGELLTASTIIPDLSLIKTPVQVVQGRYDLPACGGNCDGVLNTTVTLFPNSSRLQVTGSFNAGHMLNYHYEASSAFDLITSFLEGDL
;
A
#
# COMPACT_ATOMS: atom_id res chain seq x y z
N MET A 1 -32.01 -10.91 25.01
CA MET A 1 -31.20 -11.44 23.90
C MET A 1 -32.17 -11.73 22.75
N PRO A 2 -31.91 -11.27 21.52
CA PRO A 2 -32.76 -11.63 20.39
C PRO A 2 -32.76 -13.14 20.19
N SER A 3 -33.94 -13.73 19.94
CA SER A 3 -34.11 -15.18 19.94
C SER A 3 -33.88 -15.78 18.54
N LEU A 4 -33.28 -16.99 18.49
CA LEU A 4 -33.19 -17.79 17.25
C LEU A 4 -34.56 -17.92 16.57
N ALA A 5 -35.64 -18.03 17.35
CA ALA A 5 -37.00 -18.15 16.87
C ALA A 5 -37.48 -16.94 16.04
N GLU A 6 -37.10 -15.71 16.41
CA GLU A 6 -37.46 -14.49 15.67
C GLU A 6 -36.75 -14.43 14.32
N GLN A 7 -35.45 -14.75 14.30
CA GLN A 7 -34.68 -14.79 13.06
C GLN A 7 -35.22 -15.88 12.12
N GLU A 8 -35.50 -17.07 12.66
CA GLU A 8 -36.08 -18.18 11.91
C GLU A 8 -37.45 -17.83 11.33
N ALA A 9 -38.31 -17.14 12.10
CA ALA A 9 -39.61 -16.70 11.62
C ALA A 9 -39.48 -15.71 10.45
N THR A 10 -38.62 -14.69 10.58
CA THR A 10 -38.38 -13.68 9.52
C THR A 10 -37.76 -14.31 8.27
N LEU A 11 -36.79 -15.21 8.43
CA LEU A 11 -36.16 -15.93 7.33
C LEU A 11 -37.16 -16.84 6.60
N ASN A 12 -37.98 -17.57 7.35
CA ASN A 12 -39.02 -18.41 6.77
C ASN A 12 -40.05 -17.58 6.01
N GLN A 13 -40.45 -16.41 6.52
CA GLN A 13 -41.34 -15.51 5.80
C GLN A 13 -40.74 -15.06 4.45
N PHE A 14 -39.46 -14.67 4.44
CA PHE A 14 -38.75 -14.33 3.21
C PHE A 14 -38.72 -15.51 2.21
N ILE A 15 -38.35 -16.71 2.67
CA ILE A 15 -38.27 -17.91 1.83
C ILE A 15 -39.66 -18.29 1.27
N GLN A 16 -40.73 -18.16 2.07
CA GLN A 16 -42.09 -18.44 1.58
C GLN A 16 -42.55 -17.44 0.53
N GLY A 17 -42.27 -16.15 0.72
CA GLY A 17 -42.51 -15.14 -0.32
C GLY A 17 -41.75 -15.46 -1.61
N TRP A 18 -40.48 -15.89 -1.47
CA TRP A 18 -39.65 -16.26 -2.61
C TRP A 18 -40.15 -17.52 -3.32
N LYS A 19 -40.60 -18.55 -2.59
CA LYS A 19 -41.23 -19.75 -3.16
C LYS A 19 -42.52 -19.45 -3.91
N LYS A 20 -43.35 -18.56 -3.38
CA LYS A 20 -44.60 -18.13 -4.02
C LYS A 20 -44.40 -17.19 -5.20
N TRP A 21 -43.19 -16.67 -5.37
CA TRP A 21 -42.87 -15.69 -6.40
C TRP A 21 -43.76 -14.43 -6.31
N SER A 22 -43.96 -13.93 -5.08
CA SER A 22 -44.81 -12.78 -4.76
C SER A 22 -44.00 -11.61 -4.21
N THR A 23 -44.04 -10.46 -4.88
CA THR A 23 -43.33 -9.25 -4.45
C THR A 23 -43.78 -8.78 -3.06
N GLU A 24 -45.10 -8.75 -2.81
CA GLU A 24 -45.65 -8.32 -1.52
C GLU A 24 -45.16 -9.21 -0.36
N GLU A 25 -45.23 -10.53 -0.54
CA GLU A 25 -44.84 -11.48 0.51
C GLU A 25 -43.33 -11.50 0.74
N MET A 26 -42.51 -11.32 -0.32
CA MET A 26 -41.06 -11.21 -0.20
C MET A 26 -40.65 -9.95 0.57
N LEU A 27 -41.26 -8.80 0.26
CA LEU A 27 -40.90 -7.52 0.87
C LEU A 27 -41.50 -7.35 2.28
N ALA A 28 -42.50 -8.15 2.68
CA ALA A 28 -43.11 -8.08 4.00
C ALA A 28 -42.09 -8.27 5.15
N SER A 29 -41.06 -9.10 4.94
CA SER A 29 -39.99 -9.34 5.92
C SER A 29 -38.85 -8.30 5.87
N TRP A 30 -38.85 -7.37 4.91
CA TRP A 30 -37.80 -6.38 4.75
C TRP A 30 -38.06 -5.15 5.64
N ALA A 31 -37.00 -4.47 6.06
CA ALA A 31 -37.07 -3.11 6.61
C ALA A 31 -37.33 -2.09 5.50
N GLU A 32 -37.78 -0.87 5.83
CA GLU A 32 -37.95 0.19 4.83
C GLU A 32 -36.62 0.63 4.22
N SER A 33 -35.56 0.67 5.04
CA SER A 33 -34.20 0.99 4.64
C SER A 33 -33.45 -0.18 3.99
N ALA A 34 -34.14 -1.28 3.68
CA ALA A 34 -33.48 -2.48 3.20
C ALA A 34 -32.89 -2.28 1.80
N THR A 35 -31.71 -2.89 1.58
CA THR A 35 -31.02 -2.87 0.29
C THR A 35 -30.79 -4.28 -0.24
N GLN A 36 -30.90 -4.46 -1.56
CA GLN A 36 -30.62 -5.70 -2.27
C GLN A 36 -29.48 -5.49 -3.28
N LYS A 37 -28.46 -6.35 -3.30
CA LYS A 37 -27.36 -6.30 -4.25
C LYS A 37 -27.16 -7.65 -4.95
N ALA A 38 -27.11 -7.65 -6.28
CA ALA A 38 -26.73 -8.84 -7.04
C ALA A 38 -25.20 -9.01 -7.05
N LEU A 39 -24.75 -10.25 -6.94
CA LEU A 39 -23.36 -10.71 -6.96
C LEU A 39 -23.20 -11.78 -8.06
N PRO A 40 -21.99 -12.02 -8.60
CA PRO A 40 -20.71 -11.44 -8.19
C PRO A 40 -20.60 -9.95 -8.54
N PHE A 41 -19.71 -9.22 -7.87
CA PHE A 41 -19.51 -7.79 -8.13
C PHE A 41 -19.16 -7.49 -9.59
N SER A 42 -18.60 -8.46 -10.32
CA SER A 42 -18.33 -8.38 -11.75
C SER A 42 -19.58 -8.23 -12.63
N LEU A 43 -20.79 -8.50 -12.13
CA LEU A 43 -22.04 -8.18 -12.84
C LEU A 43 -22.34 -6.68 -12.88
N GLY A 44 -21.66 -5.86 -12.07
CA GLY A 44 -21.75 -4.39 -12.11
C GLY A 44 -23.11 -3.82 -11.68
N HIS A 45 -24.01 -4.63 -11.11
CA HIS A 45 -25.32 -4.15 -10.67
C HIS A 45 -25.22 -3.33 -9.37
N PRO A 46 -25.77 -2.09 -9.34
CA PRO A 46 -25.81 -1.30 -8.12
C PRO A 46 -26.73 -1.94 -7.08
N ALA A 47 -26.52 -1.60 -5.80
CA ALA A 47 -27.47 -1.96 -4.76
C ALA A 47 -28.79 -1.22 -4.99
N ARG A 48 -29.90 -1.95 -4.92
CA ARG A 48 -31.25 -1.43 -5.07
C ARG A 48 -31.88 -1.21 -3.70
N THR A 49 -32.61 -0.12 -3.53
CA THR A 49 -33.46 0.09 -2.36
C THR A 49 -34.69 -0.80 -2.43
N ARG A 50 -35.35 -1.05 -1.28
CA ARG A 50 -36.64 -1.73 -1.24
C ARG A 50 -37.65 -1.19 -2.26
N ALA A 51 -37.78 0.13 -2.36
CA ALA A 51 -38.72 0.78 -3.28
C ALA A 51 -38.41 0.45 -4.75
N GLN A 52 -37.13 0.44 -5.14
CA GLN A 52 -36.71 0.05 -6.48
C GLN A 52 -36.98 -1.44 -6.76
N VAL A 53 -36.84 -2.31 -5.75
CA VAL A 53 -37.17 -3.74 -5.89
C VAL A 53 -38.67 -3.93 -6.05
N GLU A 54 -39.49 -3.22 -5.28
CA GLU A 54 -40.95 -3.24 -5.37
C GLU A 54 -41.46 -2.83 -6.76
N GLU A 55 -40.81 -1.85 -7.39
CA GLU A 55 -41.15 -1.42 -8.74
C GLU A 55 -40.68 -2.43 -9.81
N THR A 56 -39.48 -3.00 -9.66
CA THR A 56 -38.83 -3.77 -10.73
C THR A 56 -39.13 -5.27 -10.71
N LEU A 57 -39.26 -5.89 -9.53
CA LEU A 57 -39.49 -7.33 -9.39
C LEU A 57 -40.77 -7.83 -10.09
N PRO A 58 -41.91 -7.09 -10.08
CA PRO A 58 -43.11 -7.51 -10.80
C PRO A 58 -42.93 -7.64 -12.31
N PHE A 59 -41.97 -6.95 -12.93
CA PHE A 59 -41.68 -7.13 -14.36
C PHE A 59 -41.01 -8.48 -14.63
N LEU A 60 -40.07 -8.88 -13.78
CA LEU A 60 -39.43 -10.20 -13.87
C LEU A 60 -40.44 -11.32 -13.59
N GLN A 61 -41.28 -11.14 -12.56
CA GLN A 61 -42.34 -12.11 -12.20
C GLN A 61 -43.37 -12.32 -13.32
N ARG A 62 -43.64 -11.31 -14.14
CA ARG A 62 -44.52 -11.44 -15.31
C ARG A 62 -43.90 -12.26 -16.46
N VAL A 63 -42.58 -12.25 -16.57
CA VAL A 63 -41.87 -12.94 -17.66
C VAL A 63 -41.53 -14.38 -17.28
N VAL A 64 -41.23 -14.65 -16.00
CA VAL A 64 -40.94 -16.00 -15.49
C VAL A 64 -42.23 -16.65 -15.01
N THR A 65 -42.74 -17.60 -15.80
CA THR A 65 -43.93 -18.40 -15.50
C THR A 65 -43.56 -19.81 -15.06
N ASN A 66 -44.51 -20.59 -14.50
CA ASN A 66 -44.24 -21.94 -13.97
C ASN A 66 -43.08 -21.99 -12.96
N TYR A 67 -42.98 -20.96 -12.11
CA TYR A 67 -41.86 -20.78 -11.19
C TYR A 67 -41.86 -21.83 -10.05
N GLU A 68 -40.69 -22.40 -9.78
CA GLU A 68 -40.42 -23.30 -8.67
C GLU A 68 -39.10 -22.91 -7.99
N LEU A 69 -39.05 -22.92 -6.65
CA LEU A 69 -37.84 -22.66 -5.87
C LEU A 69 -37.51 -23.84 -4.96
N LYS A 70 -36.31 -24.39 -5.12
CA LYS A 70 -35.75 -25.43 -4.26
C LYS A 70 -34.66 -24.85 -3.38
N ILE A 71 -34.83 -24.98 -2.06
CA ILE A 71 -33.80 -24.64 -1.08
C ILE A 71 -32.91 -25.87 -0.86
N HIS A 72 -31.60 -25.71 -0.98
CA HIS A 72 -30.62 -26.76 -0.78
C HIS A 72 -30.02 -26.72 0.63
N GLU A 73 -29.65 -25.53 1.10
CA GLU A 73 -29.02 -25.36 2.41
C GLU A 73 -29.36 -24.01 3.02
N ILE A 74 -29.45 -23.97 4.35
CA ILE A 74 -29.64 -22.75 5.14
C ILE A 74 -28.62 -22.76 6.27
N VAL A 75 -27.83 -21.70 6.37
CA VAL A 75 -26.89 -21.46 7.48
C VAL A 75 -27.33 -20.22 8.22
N GLN A 76 -27.38 -20.26 9.55
CA GLN A 76 -27.77 -19.12 10.39
C GLN A 76 -26.70 -18.80 11.42
N ASP A 77 -26.35 -17.51 11.52
CA ASP A 77 -25.52 -16.93 12.58
C ASP A 77 -26.37 -15.92 13.36
N VAL A 78 -27.05 -16.40 14.40
CA VAL A 78 -27.97 -15.59 15.23
C VAL A 78 -27.22 -14.49 15.98
N THR A 79 -26.00 -14.79 16.41
CA THR A 79 -25.15 -13.86 17.17
C THR A 79 -24.84 -12.62 16.35
N ARG A 80 -24.48 -12.81 15.07
CA ARG A 80 -24.19 -11.69 14.15
C ARG A 80 -25.41 -11.20 13.36
N GLY A 81 -26.55 -11.89 13.46
CA GLY A 81 -27.76 -11.49 12.76
C GLY A 81 -27.68 -11.71 11.28
N LYS A 82 -27.16 -12.87 10.88
CA LYS A 82 -26.96 -13.21 9.49
C LYS A 82 -27.52 -14.58 9.16
N ALA A 83 -27.90 -14.77 7.91
CA ALA A 83 -28.20 -16.07 7.34
C ALA A 83 -27.64 -16.16 5.92
N ALA A 84 -27.35 -17.38 5.48
CA ALA A 84 -27.05 -17.70 4.09
C ALA A 84 -28.02 -18.77 3.61
N VAL A 85 -28.54 -18.61 2.40
CA VAL A 85 -29.48 -19.55 1.77
C VAL A 85 -28.93 -19.94 0.40
N TYR A 86 -28.68 -21.23 0.21
CA TYR A 86 -28.33 -21.82 -1.08
C TYR A 86 -29.59 -22.39 -1.73
N ALA A 87 -29.92 -21.95 -2.93
CA ALA A 87 -31.18 -22.30 -3.61
C ALA A 87 -31.03 -22.36 -5.13
N ILE A 88 -31.92 -23.09 -5.78
CA ILE A 88 -32.05 -23.12 -7.24
C ILE A 88 -33.51 -22.84 -7.58
N SER A 89 -33.74 -21.89 -8.48
CA SER A 89 -35.07 -21.60 -9.02
C SER A 89 -35.20 -22.06 -10.47
N LYS A 90 -36.37 -22.59 -10.83
CA LYS A 90 -36.71 -23.01 -12.18
C LYS A 90 -38.00 -22.34 -12.66
N GLY A 91 -38.16 -22.19 -13.96
CA GLY A 91 -39.37 -21.64 -14.58
C GLY A 91 -39.25 -21.57 -16.10
N SER A 92 -40.17 -20.88 -16.74
CA SER A 92 -40.25 -20.73 -18.20
C SER A 92 -40.37 -19.27 -18.58
N THR A 93 -39.61 -18.83 -19.58
CA THR A 93 -39.72 -17.47 -20.17
C THR A 93 -39.98 -17.55 -21.67
N PRO A 94 -40.44 -16.46 -22.33
CA PRO A 94 -40.69 -16.44 -23.77
C PRO A 94 -39.46 -16.70 -24.65
N PHE A 95 -38.25 -16.68 -24.07
CA PHE A 95 -36.98 -16.77 -24.79
C PHE A 95 -36.02 -17.81 -24.18
N GLY A 96 -36.55 -18.75 -23.39
CA GLY A 96 -35.81 -19.89 -22.84
C GLY A 96 -36.28 -20.32 -21.46
N ASP A 97 -35.77 -21.47 -21.00
CA ASP A 97 -36.00 -21.93 -19.64
C ASP A 97 -35.27 -21.05 -18.64
N TRP A 98 -35.92 -20.79 -17.50
CA TRP A 98 -35.31 -20.14 -16.36
C TRP A 98 -34.73 -21.23 -15.47
N THR A 99 -33.42 -21.25 -15.29
CA THR A 99 -32.75 -22.08 -14.26
C THR A 99 -31.62 -21.25 -13.68
N ASN A 100 -31.84 -20.72 -12.49
CA ASN A 100 -30.86 -19.86 -11.83
C ASN A 100 -30.51 -20.42 -10.46
N GLU A 101 -29.22 -20.45 -10.17
CA GLU A 101 -28.64 -20.89 -8.90
C GLU A 101 -28.28 -19.67 -8.05
N TYR A 102 -28.53 -19.75 -6.75
CA TYR A 102 -28.38 -18.64 -5.82
C TYR A 102 -27.62 -19.03 -4.56
N ALA A 103 -26.71 -18.15 -4.12
CA ALA A 103 -26.32 -18.05 -2.71
C ALA A 103 -26.70 -16.66 -2.17
N VAL A 104 -27.68 -16.62 -1.27
CA VAL A 104 -28.26 -15.38 -0.75
C VAL A 104 -27.79 -15.15 0.68
N PHE A 105 -27.09 -14.03 0.90
CA PHE A 105 -26.63 -13.60 2.22
C PHE A 105 -27.57 -12.52 2.76
N ILE A 106 -28.12 -12.76 3.94
CA ILE A 106 -29.17 -11.95 4.56
C ILE A 106 -28.63 -11.38 5.87
N THR A 107 -28.80 -10.08 6.08
CA THR A 107 -28.54 -9.42 7.36
C THR A 107 -29.85 -8.92 7.95
N PHE A 108 -30.07 -9.21 9.24
CA PHE A 108 -31.24 -8.79 9.99
C PHE A 108 -30.96 -7.54 10.81
N ASP A 109 -32.02 -6.82 11.18
CA ASP A 109 -31.93 -5.77 12.20
C ASP A 109 -31.59 -6.32 13.58
N GLU A 110 -31.37 -5.43 14.55
CA GLU A 110 -31.06 -5.80 15.93
C GLU A 110 -32.16 -6.64 16.59
N SER A 111 -33.44 -6.39 16.21
CA SER A 111 -34.59 -7.17 16.70
C SER A 111 -34.76 -8.54 16.05
N ARG A 112 -34.05 -8.84 14.96
CA ARG A 112 -34.24 -10.05 14.13
C ARG A 112 -35.60 -10.20 13.47
N GLN A 113 -36.40 -9.13 13.47
CA GLN A 113 -37.77 -9.13 12.95
C GLN A 113 -37.85 -8.60 11.53
N LYS A 114 -36.81 -7.91 11.04
CA LYS A 114 -36.72 -7.42 9.66
C LYS A 114 -35.35 -7.67 9.03
N ILE A 115 -35.35 -7.79 7.71
CA ILE A 115 -34.15 -7.89 6.87
C ILE A 115 -33.72 -6.49 6.44
N THR A 116 -32.46 -6.13 6.67
CA THR A 116 -31.88 -4.81 6.31
C THR A 116 -30.97 -4.89 5.09
N LYS A 117 -30.39 -6.05 4.80
CA LYS A 117 -29.49 -6.23 3.66
C LYS A 117 -29.62 -7.61 3.06
N ILE A 118 -29.69 -7.67 1.74
CA ILE A 118 -29.72 -8.91 0.95
C ILE A 118 -28.64 -8.81 -0.12
N GLU A 119 -27.77 -9.81 -0.19
CA GLU A 119 -26.72 -9.93 -1.20
C GLU A 119 -26.89 -11.28 -1.90
N GLU A 120 -27.23 -11.26 -3.19
CA GLU A 120 -27.62 -12.45 -3.96
C GLU A 120 -26.55 -12.79 -4.98
N MET A 121 -25.73 -13.80 -4.69
CA MET A 121 -24.90 -14.44 -5.71
C MET A 121 -25.79 -15.22 -6.66
N VAL A 122 -25.77 -14.88 -7.95
CA VAL A 122 -26.55 -15.55 -9.00
C VAL A 122 -25.62 -16.28 -9.97
N ASP A 123 -26.13 -17.24 -10.73
CA ASP A 123 -25.40 -17.86 -11.84
C ASP A 123 -25.13 -16.82 -12.92
N SER A 124 -23.93 -16.21 -12.86
CA SER A 124 -23.52 -15.16 -13.79
C SER A 124 -23.48 -15.63 -15.25
N ALA A 125 -23.26 -16.92 -15.53
CA ALA A 125 -23.28 -17.43 -16.89
C ALA A 125 -24.70 -17.44 -17.44
N PHE A 126 -25.67 -17.91 -16.65
CA PHE A 126 -27.09 -17.84 -16.99
C PHE A 126 -27.56 -16.38 -17.14
N MET A 127 -27.21 -15.50 -16.21
CA MET A 127 -27.67 -14.10 -16.23
C MET A 127 -27.10 -13.31 -17.42
N ASN A 128 -25.86 -13.59 -17.84
CA ASN A 128 -25.25 -12.98 -19.03
C ASN A 128 -26.00 -13.32 -20.32
N GLU A 129 -26.57 -14.52 -20.42
CA GLU A 129 -27.39 -14.91 -21.56
C GLU A 129 -28.82 -14.37 -21.44
N PHE A 130 -29.40 -14.41 -20.24
CA PHE A 130 -30.79 -14.04 -19.98
C PHE A 130 -31.05 -12.54 -20.11
N PHE A 131 -30.21 -11.69 -19.50
CA PHE A 131 -30.48 -10.24 -19.39
C PHE A 131 -30.61 -9.52 -20.74
N PRO A 132 -29.74 -9.75 -21.75
CA PRO A 132 -29.89 -9.13 -23.06
C PRO A 132 -31.23 -9.49 -23.72
N LYS A 133 -31.64 -10.76 -23.66
CA LYS A 133 -32.92 -11.25 -24.21
C LYS A 133 -34.11 -10.63 -23.46
N PHE A 134 -34.02 -10.48 -22.15
CA PHE A 134 -35.03 -9.83 -21.32
C PHE A 134 -35.17 -8.34 -21.66
N GLN A 135 -34.05 -7.62 -21.83
CA GLN A 135 -34.05 -6.22 -22.24
C GLN A 135 -34.65 -6.04 -23.64
N ASP A 136 -34.28 -6.91 -24.59
CA ASP A 136 -34.86 -6.91 -25.94
C ASP A 136 -36.37 -7.17 -25.91
N TYR A 137 -36.81 -8.12 -25.09
CA TYR A 137 -38.24 -8.38 -24.89
C TYR A 137 -38.98 -7.16 -24.33
N LEU A 138 -38.42 -6.48 -23.32
CA LEU A 138 -39.02 -5.25 -22.77
C LEU A 138 -39.05 -4.11 -23.81
N ARG A 139 -37.97 -3.93 -24.59
CA ARG A 139 -37.92 -2.95 -25.69
C ARG A 139 -38.97 -3.23 -26.75
N GLN A 140 -39.16 -4.49 -27.14
CA GLN A 140 -40.16 -4.90 -28.13
C GLN A 140 -41.60 -4.71 -27.61
N GLN A 141 -41.85 -5.01 -26.33
CA GLN A 141 -43.17 -4.78 -25.71
C GLN A 141 -43.49 -3.29 -25.56
N GLN A 142 -42.50 -2.42 -25.32
CA GLN A 142 -42.68 -0.96 -25.30
C GLN A 142 -42.82 -0.35 -26.70
N GLY A 143 -42.08 -0.87 -27.69
CA GLY A 143 -42.21 -0.49 -29.10
C GLY A 143 -43.51 -0.96 -29.77
N ALA A 144 -44.11 -2.04 -29.26
CA ALA A 144 -45.42 -2.52 -29.68
C ALA A 144 -46.60 -1.76 -29.03
N ALA A 145 -46.34 -0.90 -28.02
CA ALA A 145 -47.36 -0.28 -27.19
C ALA A 145 -47.51 1.24 -27.37
N VAL A 146 -47.36 1.83 -28.57
CA VAL A 146 -48.04 3.10 -28.91
C VAL A 146 -48.34 3.20 -30.42
N ALA A 147 -49.51 2.67 -30.82
CA ALA A 147 -50.36 3.38 -31.79
C ALA A 147 -51.45 4.11 -30.97
N PRO A 148 -51.77 5.38 -31.24
CA PRO A 148 -52.54 6.19 -30.31
C PRO A 148 -53.99 5.75 -30.28
N LYS A 149 -54.46 5.27 -29.13
CA LYS A 149 -55.89 5.34 -28.77
C LYS A 149 -56.05 5.85 -27.35
N SER A 150 -56.53 7.09 -27.30
CA SER A 150 -57.40 7.68 -26.27
C SER A 150 -56.98 7.62 -24.80
N GLN A 151 -56.75 8.83 -24.27
CA GLN A 151 -57.11 9.29 -22.92
C GLN A 151 -56.72 8.42 -21.72
N LEU A 152 -55.69 8.87 -21.00
CA LEU A 152 -55.70 8.88 -19.54
C LEU A 152 -54.83 10.04 -19.06
N GLN A 153 -55.50 11.04 -18.49
CA GLN A 153 -54.90 12.14 -17.75
C GLN A 153 -54.23 11.57 -16.50
N PHE A 154 -52.94 11.86 -16.30
CA PHE A 154 -52.33 11.82 -14.97
C PHE A 154 -52.12 13.26 -14.50
N ASN A 155 -52.92 13.62 -13.50
CA ASN A 155 -52.90 14.89 -12.78
C ASN A 155 -51.67 14.89 -11.85
N PHE A 156 -50.69 15.76 -12.08
CA PHE A 156 -49.69 16.05 -11.06
C PHE A 156 -50.23 17.15 -10.13
N GLY A 157 -50.64 16.71 -8.93
CA GLY A 157 -50.96 17.57 -7.81
C GLY A 157 -49.71 18.22 -7.22
N SER A 158 -49.74 19.54 -7.18
CA SER A 158 -49.12 20.44 -6.20
C SER A 158 -47.66 20.21 -5.78
N VAL A 159 -46.76 20.97 -6.41
CA VAL A 159 -45.78 21.79 -5.66
C VAL A 159 -45.75 23.18 -6.31
N LYS A 160 -46.39 24.15 -5.66
CA LYS A 160 -46.26 25.58 -5.96
C LYS A 160 -45.11 26.13 -5.13
N SER A 161 -44.20 26.87 -5.77
CA SER A 161 -43.27 27.89 -5.23
C SER A 161 -41.96 27.76 -6.01
N THR A 162 -41.37 28.74 -6.69
CA THR A 162 -41.51 30.20 -6.79
C THR A 162 -40.62 30.59 -7.98
N ALA A 163 -41.15 31.24 -9.02
CA ALA A 163 -40.42 32.12 -9.98
C ALA A 163 -41.29 32.35 -11.23
N SER A 164 -42.24 33.29 -11.15
CA SER A 164 -42.86 33.85 -12.34
C SER A 164 -43.18 35.32 -12.10
N ASN A 165 -42.27 36.19 -12.51
CA ASN A 165 -42.55 37.58 -12.81
C ASN A 165 -41.45 38.10 -13.72
N GLU A 166 -41.49 37.68 -14.98
CA GLU A 166 -41.13 38.49 -16.15
C GLU A 166 -41.57 37.73 -17.41
N MET A 167 -41.92 38.45 -18.48
CA MET A 167 -42.54 37.98 -19.73
C MET A 167 -44.08 37.88 -19.77
N LYS A 168 -44.75 39.00 -19.49
CA LYS A 168 -45.93 39.41 -20.25
C LYS A 168 -45.53 40.57 -21.17
N ASN A 169 -45.25 40.28 -22.44
CA ASN A 169 -45.49 41.12 -23.62
C ASN A 169 -44.72 40.56 -24.81
N VAL A 170 -45.43 39.93 -25.74
CA VAL A 170 -45.44 40.19 -27.20
C VAL A 170 -46.31 39.10 -27.81
N GLY A 171 -47.43 39.51 -28.42
CA GLY A 171 -48.29 38.63 -29.19
C GLY A 171 -47.70 38.42 -30.58
N THR A 172 -47.50 37.16 -30.95
CA THR A 172 -47.42 36.73 -32.35
C THR A 172 -47.94 35.29 -32.44
N ARG A 173 -48.86 35.07 -33.39
CA ARG A 173 -49.39 33.74 -33.75
C ARG A 173 -48.22 32.84 -34.17
N LEU A 174 -47.94 31.81 -33.39
CA LEU A 174 -47.08 30.71 -33.79
C LEU A 174 -47.97 29.57 -34.28
N SER A 175 -47.71 29.09 -35.50
CA SER A 175 -48.47 28.00 -36.12
C SER A 175 -48.36 26.72 -35.30
N SER A 176 -49.31 25.80 -35.44
CA SER A 176 -49.26 24.47 -34.80
C SER A 176 -47.97 23.72 -35.10
N HIS A 177 -47.34 23.98 -36.25
CA HIS A 177 -46.01 23.46 -36.59
C HIS A 177 -44.87 24.11 -35.80
N LEU A 178 -44.99 25.35 -35.34
CA LEU A 178 -43.98 25.95 -34.48
C LEU A 178 -44.15 25.57 -33.00
N ILE A 179 -45.36 25.30 -32.51
CA ILE A 179 -45.57 24.73 -31.16
C ILE A 179 -45.10 23.27 -31.13
N GLN A 180 -45.27 22.53 -32.22
CA GLN A 180 -44.72 21.18 -32.36
C GLN A 180 -43.21 21.21 -32.60
N ALA A 181 -42.66 22.16 -33.35
CA ALA A 181 -41.21 22.31 -33.51
C ALA A 181 -40.53 22.86 -32.26
N VAL A 182 -41.15 23.74 -31.48
CA VAL A 182 -40.62 24.24 -30.19
C VAL A 182 -40.86 23.22 -29.07
N GLY A 183 -41.94 22.44 -29.11
CA GLY A 183 -42.19 21.33 -28.19
C GLY A 183 -41.30 20.13 -28.46
N THR A 184 -41.05 19.80 -29.73
CA THR A 184 -40.08 18.78 -30.15
C THR A 184 -38.65 19.30 -30.06
N ALA A 185 -38.37 20.60 -30.20
CA ALA A 185 -37.04 21.16 -29.91
C ALA A 185 -36.81 21.32 -28.41
N MET A 186 -37.80 21.64 -27.57
CA MET A 186 -37.66 21.57 -26.10
C MET A 186 -37.55 20.13 -25.65
N TYR A 187 -38.31 19.19 -26.22
CA TYR A 187 -38.23 17.76 -25.89
C TYR A 187 -36.99 17.10 -26.48
N LEU A 188 -36.47 17.55 -27.63
CA LEU A 188 -35.16 17.17 -28.16
C LEU A 188 -34.04 17.92 -27.48
N SER A 189 -34.23 19.11 -26.90
CA SER A 189 -33.23 19.76 -26.03
C SER A 189 -33.28 19.18 -24.62
N PHE A 190 -34.42 18.66 -24.16
CA PHE A 190 -34.57 17.93 -22.90
C PHE A 190 -34.13 16.47 -23.06
N ILE A 191 -34.33 15.87 -24.24
CA ILE A 191 -33.74 14.58 -24.62
C ILE A 191 -32.28 14.76 -24.97
N GLN A 192 -31.80 15.85 -25.60
CA GLN A 192 -30.38 16.14 -25.75
C GLN A 192 -29.76 16.47 -24.38
N TYR A 193 -30.48 17.07 -23.43
CA TYR A 193 -30.07 17.23 -22.03
C TYR A 193 -30.15 15.92 -21.22
N ILE A 194 -30.84 14.90 -21.72
CA ILE A 194 -30.92 13.54 -21.13
C ILE A 194 -30.04 12.53 -21.91
N TYR A 195 -29.63 12.82 -23.16
CA TYR A 195 -28.77 12.00 -24.03
C TYR A 195 -27.34 12.53 -24.08
N GLU A 196 -27.13 13.84 -23.90
CA GLU A 196 -25.97 14.36 -23.18
C GLU A 196 -26.31 14.24 -21.70
N GLU A 197 -26.40 13.00 -21.21
CA GLU A 197 -25.86 12.78 -19.87
C GLU A 197 -24.49 13.43 -19.89
N THR A 198 -24.31 14.41 -19.01
CA THR A 198 -23.00 14.73 -18.46
C THR A 198 -22.25 13.42 -18.30
N ILE A 199 -21.35 13.11 -19.24
CA ILE A 199 -20.31 12.12 -19.04
C ILE A 199 -19.55 12.71 -17.86
N MET A 200 -19.93 12.26 -16.66
CA MET A 200 -19.25 12.62 -15.43
C MET A 200 -17.80 12.23 -15.68
N PRO A 201 -16.85 13.19 -15.69
CA PRO A 201 -15.50 12.88 -16.09
C PRO A 201 -14.95 11.88 -15.07
N THR A 202 -14.79 10.64 -15.51
CA THR A 202 -14.13 9.63 -14.70
C THR A 202 -12.64 9.92 -14.79
N HIS A 203 -12.01 10.17 -13.65
CA HIS A 203 -10.58 10.44 -13.56
C HIS A 203 -9.88 9.24 -12.94
N THR A 204 -8.94 8.64 -13.66
CA THR A 204 -8.12 7.55 -13.12
C THR A 204 -6.81 8.10 -12.60
N VAL A 205 -6.47 7.82 -11.34
CA VAL A 205 -5.22 8.24 -10.70
C VAL A 205 -4.30 7.04 -10.53
N LEU A 206 -3.29 6.92 -11.38
CA LEU A 206 -2.23 5.91 -11.27
C LEU A 206 -1.15 6.44 -10.33
N GLY A 207 -0.99 5.81 -9.17
CA GLY A 207 -0.11 6.29 -8.09
C GLY A 207 -0.87 6.99 -6.97
N ALA A 208 -2.09 6.53 -6.66
CA ALA A 208 -3.00 7.12 -5.68
C ALA A 208 -2.40 7.32 -4.26
N THR A 209 -1.40 6.53 -3.88
CA THR A 209 -0.75 6.61 -2.55
C THR A 209 0.36 7.66 -2.46
N GLY A 210 0.83 8.20 -3.59
CA GLY A 210 1.85 9.26 -3.61
C GLY A 210 1.29 10.63 -3.23
N ASN A 211 2.14 11.60 -2.88
CA ASN A 211 1.69 12.95 -2.49
C ASN A 211 0.83 13.63 -3.57
N THR A 212 1.26 13.59 -4.84
CA THR A 212 0.48 14.14 -5.96
C THR A 212 -0.83 13.36 -6.17
N GLY A 213 -0.79 12.02 -6.10
CA GLY A 213 -1.98 11.18 -6.24
C GLY A 213 -3.03 11.47 -5.17
N ARG A 214 -2.61 11.66 -3.92
CA ARG A 214 -3.50 12.03 -2.82
C ARG A 214 -4.08 13.43 -3.01
N ALA A 215 -3.25 14.40 -3.37
CA ALA A 215 -3.71 15.76 -3.67
C ALA A 215 -4.70 15.81 -4.85
N LEU A 216 -4.52 14.96 -5.86
CA LEU A 216 -5.48 14.79 -6.96
C LEU A 216 -6.82 14.27 -6.46
N ILE A 217 -6.82 13.18 -5.70
CA ILE A 217 -8.05 12.60 -5.14
C ILE A 217 -8.76 13.62 -4.25
N GLU A 218 -8.05 14.28 -3.34
CA GLU A 218 -8.60 15.32 -2.47
C GLU A 218 -9.18 16.51 -3.25
N THR A 219 -8.56 16.90 -4.35
CA THR A 219 -9.03 18.03 -5.17
C THR A 219 -10.23 17.62 -6.03
N LEU A 220 -10.21 16.43 -6.62
CA LEU A 220 -11.32 15.88 -7.41
C LEU A 220 -12.58 15.68 -6.57
N LEU A 221 -12.42 15.23 -5.32
CA LEU A 221 -13.53 15.08 -4.36
C LEU A 221 -14.25 16.41 -4.01
N GLN A 222 -13.68 17.57 -4.35
CA GLN A 222 -14.37 18.85 -4.19
C GLN A 222 -15.52 19.00 -5.19
N ASN A 223 -15.50 18.23 -6.28
CA ASN A 223 -16.59 18.13 -7.23
C ASN A 223 -17.49 16.92 -6.86
N PRO A 224 -18.74 17.13 -6.42
CA PRO A 224 -19.63 16.04 -6.01
C PRO A 224 -20.02 15.09 -7.16
N ASP A 225 -19.82 15.52 -8.40
CA ASP A 225 -20.16 14.75 -9.61
C ASP A 225 -18.93 14.02 -10.21
N ALA A 226 -17.75 14.16 -9.61
CA ALA A 226 -16.55 13.46 -10.10
C ALA A 226 -16.58 11.97 -9.72
N LYS A 227 -16.23 11.09 -10.67
CA LYS A 227 -15.97 9.67 -10.42
C LYS A 227 -14.46 9.43 -10.49
N ILE A 228 -13.89 8.76 -9.49
CA ILE A 228 -12.45 8.64 -9.31
C ILE A 228 -12.05 7.17 -9.24
N ASN A 229 -11.22 6.72 -10.18
CA ASN A 229 -10.62 5.40 -10.15
C ASN A 229 -9.23 5.51 -9.51
N ALA A 230 -9.09 5.09 -8.26
CA ALA A 230 -7.84 5.14 -7.52
C ALA A 230 -7.06 3.83 -7.70
N PHE A 231 -5.98 3.85 -8.51
CA PHE A 231 -5.14 2.68 -8.74
C PHE A 231 -3.97 2.65 -7.75
N CYS A 232 -3.84 1.56 -7.00
CA CYS A 232 -2.80 1.40 -5.98
C CYS A 232 -2.30 -0.05 -5.89
N ARG A 233 -1.10 -0.24 -5.32
CA ARG A 233 -0.55 -1.58 -5.04
C ARG A 233 -1.01 -2.16 -3.70
N ASN A 234 -1.52 -1.31 -2.81
CA ASN A 234 -1.91 -1.68 -1.45
C ASN A 234 -3.09 -0.79 -1.04
N ARG A 235 -4.28 -1.38 -1.02
CA ARG A 235 -5.55 -0.73 -0.69
C ARG A 235 -5.57 -0.25 0.75
N ARG A 236 -5.02 -1.04 1.68
CA ARG A 236 -4.98 -0.69 3.11
C ARG A 236 -4.18 0.59 3.34
N LYS A 237 -3.02 0.73 2.68
CA LYS A 237 -2.20 1.95 2.72
C LYS A 237 -2.94 3.16 2.15
N LEU A 238 -3.67 2.98 1.04
CA LEU A 238 -4.49 4.06 0.48
C LEU A 238 -5.58 4.51 1.46
N ILE A 239 -6.30 3.57 2.07
CA ILE A 239 -7.35 3.86 3.06
C ILE A 239 -6.75 4.52 4.31
N GLN A 240 -5.61 4.08 4.81
CA GLN A 240 -4.94 4.74 5.95
C GLN A 240 -4.57 6.20 5.64
N LEU A 241 -4.07 6.47 4.42
CA LEU A 241 -3.65 7.80 4.01
C LEU A 241 -4.81 8.72 3.62
N LEU A 242 -5.92 8.15 3.14
CA LEU A 242 -7.15 8.83 2.75
C LEU A 242 -8.37 8.01 3.20
N PRO A 243 -8.76 8.05 4.49
CA PRO A 243 -9.83 7.20 5.04
C PRO A 243 -11.18 7.33 4.32
N GLN A 244 -11.46 8.51 3.76
CA GLN A 244 -12.64 8.75 2.96
C GLN A 244 -12.74 7.84 1.71
N THR A 245 -11.63 7.27 1.22
CA THR A 245 -11.63 6.38 0.04
C THR A 245 -12.35 5.05 0.28
N GLU A 246 -12.51 4.59 1.52
CA GLU A 246 -13.17 3.32 1.83
C GLU A 246 -14.70 3.38 1.68
N SER A 247 -15.28 4.52 2.03
CA SER A 247 -16.74 4.69 2.15
C SER A 247 -17.33 5.69 1.16
N ASN A 248 -16.50 6.41 0.39
CA ASN A 248 -16.98 7.41 -0.54
C ASN A 248 -17.45 6.76 -1.87
N PRO A 249 -18.74 6.91 -2.25
CA PRO A 249 -19.29 6.32 -3.47
C PRO A 249 -18.69 6.89 -4.77
N GLN A 250 -18.01 8.04 -4.70
CA GLN A 250 -17.30 8.64 -5.84
C GLN A 250 -15.98 7.92 -6.17
N ILE A 251 -15.47 7.06 -5.28
CA ILE A 251 -14.14 6.44 -5.43
C ILE A 251 -14.26 4.93 -5.63
N GLU A 252 -13.64 4.43 -6.70
CA GLU A 252 -13.42 3.01 -6.93
C GLU A 252 -11.92 2.69 -6.81
N ILE A 253 -11.57 1.72 -5.95
CA ILE A 253 -10.18 1.34 -5.71
C ILE A 253 -9.82 0.12 -6.56
N PHE A 254 -8.80 0.27 -7.41
CA PHE A 254 -8.20 -0.80 -8.19
C PHE A 254 -6.87 -1.19 -7.53
N GLU A 255 -6.84 -2.36 -6.88
CA GLU A 255 -5.66 -2.87 -6.19
C GLU A 255 -4.92 -3.91 -7.02
N GLY A 256 -3.67 -3.62 -7.38
CA GLY A 256 -2.82 -4.57 -8.10
C GLY A 256 -1.53 -3.96 -8.65
N SER A 257 -0.80 -4.78 -9.41
CA SER A 257 0.43 -4.35 -10.09
C SER A 257 0.12 -3.58 -11.37
N ILE A 258 0.92 -2.56 -11.71
CA ILE A 258 0.79 -1.85 -12.99
C ILE A 258 1.04 -2.76 -14.20
N SER A 259 1.71 -3.89 -13.99
CA SER A 259 1.94 -4.90 -15.02
C SER A 259 0.71 -5.78 -15.30
N ASP A 260 -0.34 -5.70 -14.47
CA ASP A 260 -1.62 -6.37 -14.74
C ASP A 260 -2.43 -5.55 -15.76
N ILE A 261 -2.23 -5.86 -17.04
CA ILE A 261 -2.88 -5.17 -18.16
C ILE A 261 -4.41 -5.28 -18.10
N SER A 262 -4.96 -6.36 -17.54
CA SER A 262 -6.41 -6.54 -17.47
C SER A 262 -7.02 -5.63 -16.41
N LEU A 263 -6.43 -5.61 -15.21
CA LEU A 263 -6.84 -4.70 -14.14
C LEU A 263 -6.65 -3.24 -14.55
N LEU A 264 -5.51 -2.92 -15.17
CA LEU A 264 -5.22 -1.58 -15.67
C LEU A 264 -6.21 -1.16 -16.75
N ALA A 265 -6.57 -2.05 -17.68
CA ALA A 265 -7.61 -1.79 -18.67
C ALA A 265 -8.96 -1.50 -18.01
N SER A 266 -9.37 -2.29 -17.00
CA SER A 266 -10.59 -2.03 -16.23
C SER A 266 -10.56 -0.67 -15.54
N ALA A 267 -9.40 -0.27 -14.99
CA ALA A 267 -9.26 1.01 -14.30
C ALA A 267 -9.35 2.23 -15.23
N ILE A 268 -9.05 2.07 -16.53
CA ILE A 268 -9.01 3.18 -17.51
C ILE A 268 -10.13 3.13 -18.57
N GLN A 269 -10.95 2.07 -18.60
CA GLN A 269 -11.93 1.82 -19.66
C GLN A 269 -12.95 2.94 -19.88
N GLU A 270 -13.41 3.58 -18.80
CA GLU A 270 -14.40 4.66 -18.84
C GLU A 270 -13.79 6.02 -18.48
N ALA A 271 -12.46 6.09 -18.37
CA ALA A 271 -11.78 7.30 -17.98
C ALA A 271 -11.88 8.36 -19.09
N SER A 272 -12.16 9.59 -18.70
CA SER A 272 -11.97 10.77 -19.55
C SER A 272 -10.51 11.25 -19.53
N ALA A 273 -9.86 11.07 -18.38
CA ALA A 273 -8.50 11.47 -18.10
C ALA A 273 -7.80 10.45 -17.19
N VAL A 274 -6.54 10.12 -17.49
CA VAL A 274 -5.71 9.21 -16.70
C VAL A 274 -4.45 9.96 -16.25
N PHE A 275 -4.29 10.13 -14.94
CA PHE A 275 -3.15 10.77 -14.32
C PHE A 275 -2.04 9.75 -14.04
N LEU A 276 -0.89 9.94 -14.68
CA LEU A 276 0.31 9.12 -14.50
C LEU A 276 1.21 9.84 -13.48
N VAL A 277 1.01 9.56 -12.19
CA VAL A 277 1.68 10.25 -11.06
C VAL A 277 2.52 9.31 -10.19
N ILE A 278 2.89 8.15 -10.73
CA ILE A 278 3.85 7.24 -10.13
C ILE A 278 5.24 7.85 -10.31
N SER A 279 5.91 8.14 -9.20
CA SER A 279 7.24 8.74 -9.17
C SER A 279 8.06 8.20 -8.01
N THR A 280 9.38 8.36 -8.08
CA THR A 280 10.31 8.13 -6.97
C THR A 280 11.23 9.33 -6.80
N ASN A 281 11.76 9.50 -5.59
CA ASN A 281 12.88 10.39 -5.33
C ASN A 281 14.22 9.61 -5.25
N ASP A 282 14.17 8.28 -5.28
CA ASP A 282 15.34 7.42 -5.18
C ASP A 282 16.05 7.34 -6.53
N ASN A 283 17.27 7.85 -6.59
CA ASN A 283 18.08 7.84 -7.81
C ASN A 283 18.79 6.49 -8.01
N VAL A 284 18.02 5.43 -8.28
CA VAL A 284 18.54 4.07 -8.48
C VAL A 284 18.97 3.86 -9.94
N PRO A 285 20.17 3.30 -10.20
CA PRO A 285 20.57 2.90 -11.56
C PRO A 285 19.58 1.95 -12.21
N GLY A 286 19.28 2.18 -13.49
CA GLY A 286 18.33 1.35 -14.23
C GLY A 286 16.87 1.55 -13.82
N TYR A 287 16.52 2.63 -13.11
CA TYR A 287 15.13 2.99 -12.83
C TYR A 287 14.35 3.26 -14.14
N HIS A 288 13.23 2.57 -14.34
CA HIS A 288 12.41 2.62 -15.58
C HIS A 288 10.90 2.58 -15.30
N VAL A 289 10.47 2.96 -14.09
CA VAL A 289 9.06 2.81 -13.69
C VAL A 289 8.13 3.71 -14.51
N GLY A 290 8.55 4.93 -14.86
CA GLY A 290 7.76 5.81 -15.73
C GLY A 290 7.55 5.19 -17.11
N GLN A 291 8.59 4.59 -17.67
CA GLN A 291 8.51 3.85 -18.95
C GLN A 291 7.55 2.67 -18.83
N ASP A 292 7.66 1.86 -17.77
CA ASP A 292 6.79 0.71 -17.55
C ASP A 292 5.33 1.11 -17.44
N VAL A 293 5.04 2.19 -16.72
CA VAL A 293 3.69 2.74 -16.59
C VAL A 293 3.17 3.17 -17.96
N ALA A 294 3.94 3.95 -18.74
CA ALA A 294 3.53 4.38 -20.07
C ALA A 294 3.28 3.18 -21.00
N ILE A 295 4.19 2.22 -21.06
CA ILE A 295 4.09 1.02 -21.91
C ILE A 295 2.85 0.19 -21.54
N ASN A 296 2.62 -0.04 -20.24
CA ASN A 296 1.50 -0.86 -19.80
C ASN A 296 0.15 -0.14 -19.96
N VAL A 297 0.09 1.19 -19.79
CA VAL A 297 -1.10 1.99 -20.13
C VAL A 297 -1.40 1.92 -21.63
N ILE A 298 -0.39 2.06 -22.49
CA ILE A 298 -0.55 1.91 -23.95
C ILE A 298 -1.13 0.53 -24.28
N ARG A 299 -0.56 -0.55 -23.73
CA ARG A 299 -1.05 -1.93 -23.93
C ARG A 299 -2.49 -2.11 -23.45
N ALA A 300 -2.85 -1.52 -22.31
CA ALA A 300 -4.21 -1.56 -21.78
C ALA A 300 -5.20 -0.83 -22.72
N LEU A 301 -4.82 0.34 -23.25
CA LEU A 301 -5.62 1.09 -24.23
C LEU A 301 -5.75 0.36 -25.57
N GLU A 302 -4.68 -0.27 -26.06
CA GLU A 302 -4.73 -1.12 -27.26
C GLU A 302 -5.68 -2.30 -27.07
N LYS A 303 -5.65 -2.95 -25.90
CA LYS A 303 -6.58 -4.03 -25.55
C LYS A 303 -8.03 -3.56 -25.55
N LEU A 304 -8.31 -2.37 -25.02
CA LEU A 304 -9.66 -1.77 -25.03
C LEU A 304 -10.12 -1.40 -26.44
N LYS A 305 -9.20 -0.95 -27.29
CA LYS A 305 -9.45 -0.64 -28.71
C LYS A 305 -9.82 -1.89 -29.51
N LEU A 306 -9.20 -3.04 -29.22
CA LEU A 306 -9.51 -4.32 -29.87
C LEU A 306 -10.89 -4.87 -29.47
N ASN A 307 -11.38 -4.54 -28.28
CA ASN A 307 -12.64 -5.04 -27.73
C ASN A 307 -13.85 -4.13 -27.99
N SER A 308 -13.63 -2.91 -28.50
CA SER A 308 -14.70 -1.93 -28.73
C SER A 308 -15.15 -1.93 -30.20
N THR A 309 -16.44 -2.19 -30.45
CA THR A 309 -17.08 -2.04 -31.78
C THR A 309 -17.45 -0.60 -32.14
N SER A 310 -17.35 0.32 -31.18
CA SER A 310 -17.57 1.76 -31.32
C SER A 310 -16.25 2.52 -31.19
N GLY A 311 -15.91 3.35 -32.18
CA GLY A 311 -14.66 4.11 -32.27
C GLY A 311 -14.55 5.28 -31.27
N GLY A 312 -14.68 5.00 -29.97
CA GLY A 312 -14.45 5.98 -28.90
C GLY A 312 -13.02 6.49 -28.88
N LYS A 313 -12.84 7.81 -28.64
CA LYS A 313 -11.53 8.43 -28.49
C LYS A 313 -10.89 7.96 -27.16
N PRO A 314 -9.60 7.57 -27.12
CA PRO A 314 -8.96 7.17 -25.88
C PRO A 314 -8.92 8.32 -24.87
N PRO A 315 -8.82 8.03 -23.55
CA PRO A 315 -8.64 9.05 -22.52
C PRO A 315 -7.43 9.93 -22.79
N LYS A 316 -7.49 11.18 -22.31
CA LYS A 316 -6.29 12.01 -22.23
C LYS A 316 -5.36 11.46 -21.15
N LEU A 317 -4.07 11.35 -21.44
CA LEU A 317 -3.06 11.05 -20.43
C LEU A 317 -2.47 12.34 -19.88
N ILE A 318 -2.29 12.40 -18.55
CA ILE A 318 -1.67 13.53 -17.88
C ILE A 318 -0.45 13.00 -17.14
N LEU A 319 0.73 13.25 -17.72
CA LEU A 319 2.00 12.80 -17.14
C LEU A 319 2.52 13.84 -16.16
N LEU A 320 2.81 13.43 -14.93
CA LEU A 320 3.68 14.19 -14.03
C LEU A 320 5.14 14.01 -14.46
N SER A 321 5.65 15.02 -15.15
CA SER A 321 7.05 15.16 -15.52
C SER A 321 7.72 16.24 -14.64
N SER A 322 8.76 16.90 -15.13
CA SER A 322 9.52 17.90 -14.38
C SER A 322 9.99 19.05 -15.26
N ALA A 323 9.91 20.28 -14.72
CA ALA A 323 10.48 21.47 -15.36
C ALA A 323 12.00 21.34 -15.53
N THR A 324 12.71 20.60 -14.66
CA THR A 324 14.18 20.49 -14.69
C THR A 324 14.69 19.94 -16.03
N ILE A 325 13.93 19.06 -16.68
CA ILE A 325 14.28 18.46 -17.98
C ILE A 325 13.79 19.27 -19.19
N ASP A 326 13.17 20.43 -18.96
CA ASP A 326 12.65 21.34 -19.99
C ASP A 326 13.43 22.65 -19.99
N ASP A 327 14.06 22.98 -21.12
CA ASP A 327 14.92 24.17 -21.23
C ASP A 327 14.16 25.49 -21.09
N GLN A 328 12.91 25.55 -21.52
CA GLN A 328 12.12 26.78 -21.51
C GLN A 328 11.57 27.06 -20.11
N LEU A 329 11.02 26.04 -19.43
CA LEU A 329 10.43 26.17 -18.10
C LEU A 329 11.51 26.35 -17.02
N SER A 330 12.68 25.72 -17.18
CA SER A 330 13.79 25.86 -16.23
C SER A 330 14.72 27.04 -16.51
N ARG A 331 14.37 27.96 -17.44
CA ARG A 331 15.23 29.10 -17.82
C ARG A 331 15.61 30.01 -16.66
N HIS A 332 14.77 30.06 -15.62
CA HIS A 332 14.99 30.87 -14.42
C HIS A 332 15.68 30.09 -13.29
N THR A 333 15.88 28.79 -13.46
CA THR A 333 16.66 27.96 -12.53
C THR A 333 18.15 28.21 -12.76
N PRO A 334 18.92 28.63 -11.74
CA PRO A 334 20.35 28.86 -11.89
C PRO A 334 21.06 27.66 -12.52
N TYR A 335 21.89 27.90 -13.54
CA TYR A 335 22.53 26.83 -14.33
C TYR A 335 23.22 25.78 -13.46
N ILE A 336 23.97 26.23 -12.44
CA ILE A 336 24.67 25.34 -11.50
C ILE A 336 23.67 24.47 -10.72
N LEU A 337 22.59 25.05 -10.21
CA LEU A 337 21.56 24.33 -9.48
C LEU A 337 20.85 23.31 -10.38
N ARG A 338 20.50 23.70 -11.61
CA ARG A 338 19.89 22.78 -12.60
C ARG A 338 20.82 21.61 -12.91
N ARG A 339 22.12 21.86 -13.04
CA ARG A 339 23.13 20.82 -13.28
C ARG A 339 23.23 19.86 -12.09
N ILE A 340 23.21 20.37 -10.86
CA ILE A 340 23.19 19.56 -9.64
C ILE A 340 21.96 18.65 -9.64
N LEU A 341 20.76 19.20 -9.88
CA LEU A 341 19.53 18.41 -9.93
C LEU A 341 19.63 17.30 -10.99
N LEU A 342 20.00 17.65 -12.23
CA LEU A 342 20.12 16.69 -13.33
C LEU A 342 21.14 15.57 -13.07
N LEU A 343 22.16 15.82 -12.24
CA LEU A 343 23.16 14.82 -11.85
C LEU A 343 22.72 14.01 -10.63
N SER A 344 22.14 14.65 -9.61
CA SER A 344 21.76 14.02 -8.35
C SER A 344 20.58 13.06 -8.47
N ALA A 345 19.69 13.30 -9.44
CA ALA A 345 18.54 12.46 -9.77
C ALA A 345 18.55 12.01 -11.24
N SER A 346 19.74 11.75 -11.79
CA SER A 346 19.97 11.47 -13.21
C SER A 346 19.12 10.31 -13.76
N ASN A 347 18.99 9.20 -13.03
CA ASN A 347 18.18 8.05 -13.49
C ASN A 347 16.70 8.40 -13.53
N VAL A 348 16.18 9.13 -12.53
CA VAL A 348 14.78 9.60 -12.50
C VAL A 348 14.50 10.54 -13.67
N TYR A 349 15.40 11.51 -13.93
CA TYR A 349 15.23 12.42 -15.06
C TYR A 349 15.40 11.76 -16.42
N ASN A 350 16.25 10.74 -16.54
CA ASN A 350 16.38 9.96 -17.76
C ASN A 350 15.12 9.11 -18.01
N ASP A 351 14.56 8.50 -16.98
CA ASP A 351 13.29 7.78 -17.06
C ASP A 351 12.15 8.69 -17.51
N LEU A 352 12.05 9.91 -16.96
CA LEU A 352 11.06 10.90 -17.40
C LEU A 352 11.24 11.29 -18.88
N ARG A 353 12.48 11.52 -19.33
CA ARG A 353 12.75 11.82 -20.75
C ARG A 353 12.29 10.68 -21.66
N GLU A 354 12.60 9.45 -21.28
CA GLU A 354 12.24 8.28 -22.08
C GLU A 354 10.73 8.01 -22.04
N THR A 355 10.09 8.21 -20.90
CA THR A 355 8.63 8.18 -20.75
C THR A 355 7.95 9.21 -21.66
N GLU A 356 8.45 10.45 -21.69
CA GLU A 356 7.95 11.47 -22.63
C GLU A 356 8.14 11.05 -24.08
N ARG A 357 9.30 10.47 -24.42
CA ARG A 357 9.59 9.99 -25.77
C ARG A 357 8.61 8.90 -26.21
N ILE A 358 8.32 7.93 -25.34
CA ILE A 358 7.36 6.84 -25.58
C ILE A 358 5.96 7.42 -25.84
N LEU A 359 5.46 8.28 -24.95
CA LEU A 359 4.11 8.83 -25.08
C LEU A 359 3.97 9.77 -26.29
N ARG A 360 5.01 10.54 -26.64
CA ARG A 360 5.01 11.36 -27.86
C ARG A 360 5.03 10.53 -29.14
N ALA A 361 5.61 9.34 -29.12
CA ALA A 361 5.58 8.44 -30.28
C ALA A 361 4.14 8.00 -30.62
N GLU A 362 3.25 7.93 -29.62
CA GLU A 362 1.85 7.53 -29.77
C GLU A 362 0.89 8.70 -30.10
N GLN A 363 1.41 9.90 -30.39
CA GLN A 363 0.59 11.12 -30.62
C GLN A 363 -0.40 11.03 -31.79
N SER A 364 -0.26 10.03 -32.68
CA SER A 364 -1.15 9.83 -33.82
C SER A 364 -2.56 9.40 -33.42
N TRP A 365 -2.70 8.81 -32.23
CA TRP A 365 -3.98 8.31 -31.71
C TRP A 365 -4.20 8.60 -30.23
N LEU A 366 -3.13 8.88 -29.46
CA LEU A 366 -3.19 9.12 -28.03
C LEU A 366 -2.82 10.57 -27.70
N THR A 367 -3.65 11.24 -26.90
CA THR A 367 -3.39 12.61 -26.43
C THR A 367 -2.73 12.57 -25.05
N THR A 368 -1.58 13.23 -24.90
CA THR A 368 -0.87 13.34 -23.62
C THR A 368 -0.57 14.81 -23.30
N ILE A 369 -0.78 15.23 -22.04
CA ILE A 369 -0.37 16.53 -21.51
C ILE A 369 0.83 16.31 -20.58
N PHE A 370 1.91 17.06 -20.79
CA PHE A 370 3.17 16.91 -20.04
C PHE A 370 3.25 18.00 -18.97
N ILE A 371 2.79 17.69 -17.76
CA ILE A 371 2.81 18.63 -16.64
C ILE A 371 4.21 18.66 -16.04
N LYS A 372 4.83 19.83 -16.01
CA LYS A 372 6.24 20.02 -15.67
C LYS A 372 6.39 21.05 -14.55
N PRO A 373 6.14 20.67 -13.28
CA PRO A 373 6.37 21.55 -12.15
C PRO A 373 7.86 21.63 -11.79
N GLY A 374 8.23 22.68 -11.05
CA GLY A 374 9.47 22.75 -10.29
C GLY A 374 9.38 22.01 -8.96
N ALA A 375 10.01 22.54 -7.91
CA ALA A 375 10.07 21.84 -6.62
C ALA A 375 8.68 21.75 -5.96
N LEU A 376 8.31 20.56 -5.51
CA LEU A 376 7.02 20.30 -4.88
C LEU A 376 7.13 20.26 -3.35
N THR A 377 6.08 20.69 -2.68
CA THR A 377 6.04 20.69 -1.22
C THR A 377 4.64 20.43 -0.66
N VAL A 378 4.59 19.93 0.57
CA VAL A 378 3.35 19.78 1.33
C VAL A 378 3.03 21.14 1.97
N ASP A 379 2.06 21.85 1.40
CA ASP A 379 1.56 23.14 1.89
C ASP A 379 0.08 23.25 1.50
N LYS A 380 -0.63 24.24 2.05
CA LYS A 380 -2.02 24.54 1.71
C LYS A 380 -2.17 25.02 0.26
N LYS A 381 -3.37 24.88 -0.29
CA LYS A 381 -3.76 25.46 -1.59
C LYS A 381 -3.61 26.99 -1.53
N ARG A 382 -2.83 27.55 -2.45
CA ARG A 382 -2.57 29.00 -2.60
C ARG A 382 -3.02 29.52 -3.95
N GLY A 383 -3.57 28.69 -4.82
CA GLY A 383 -3.98 29.08 -6.17
C GLY A 383 -2.87 28.84 -7.18
N HIS A 384 -3.30 28.40 -8.36
CA HIS A 384 -2.45 28.02 -9.47
C HIS A 384 -2.85 28.77 -10.75
N ALA A 385 -1.97 28.78 -11.73
CA ALA A 385 -2.28 29.02 -13.13
C ALA A 385 -1.37 28.16 -14.02
N LEU A 386 -1.85 27.82 -15.21
CA LEU A 386 -1.10 27.04 -16.20
C LEU A 386 -0.28 27.98 -17.11
N SER A 387 0.92 27.57 -17.46
CA SER A 387 1.81 28.35 -18.33
C SER A 387 2.62 27.44 -19.25
N PHE A 388 2.82 27.87 -20.50
CA PHE A 388 3.71 27.19 -21.45
C PHE A 388 5.18 27.59 -21.30
N SER A 389 5.47 28.57 -20.45
CA SER A 389 6.81 29.16 -20.39
C SER A 389 7.32 29.41 -18.98
N GLU A 390 6.46 29.40 -17.96
CA GLU A 390 6.83 29.68 -16.58
C GLU A 390 6.47 28.50 -15.68
N GLU A 391 7.25 28.32 -14.61
CA GLU A 391 6.98 27.38 -13.53
C GLU A 391 7.24 28.08 -12.18
N SER A 392 6.58 27.63 -11.11
CA SER A 392 6.87 28.12 -9.76
C SER A 392 7.53 27.08 -8.87
N SER A 393 8.61 27.50 -8.21
CA SER A 393 9.35 26.68 -7.26
C SER A 393 9.56 27.45 -5.93
N PRO A 394 9.09 26.92 -4.79
CA PRO A 394 8.28 25.71 -4.63
C PRO A 394 6.79 25.91 -5.00
N LEU A 395 6.13 24.80 -5.34
CA LEU A 395 4.69 24.67 -5.62
C LEU A 395 4.07 23.64 -4.66
N SER A 396 2.85 23.90 -4.18
CA SER A 396 2.16 22.93 -3.31
C SER A 396 1.61 21.75 -4.12
N TYR A 397 1.56 20.55 -3.55
CA TYR A 397 0.92 19.41 -4.21
C TYR A 397 -0.56 19.65 -4.55
N LEU A 398 -1.27 20.44 -3.74
CA LEU A 398 -2.67 20.81 -3.98
C LEU A 398 -2.84 21.78 -5.15
N ASP A 399 -1.94 22.75 -5.30
CA ASP A 399 -1.95 23.68 -6.44
C ASP A 399 -1.51 22.98 -7.73
N LEU A 400 -0.54 22.06 -7.65
CA LEU A 400 -0.20 21.16 -8.75
C LEU A 400 -1.41 20.34 -9.18
N ALA A 401 -2.05 19.63 -8.25
CA ALA A 401 -3.20 18.78 -8.54
C ALA A 401 -4.34 19.56 -9.20
N ALA A 402 -4.65 20.75 -8.69
CA ALA A 402 -5.68 21.60 -9.28
C ALA A 402 -5.32 22.05 -10.70
N GLY A 403 -4.06 22.39 -10.98
CA GLY A 403 -3.62 22.69 -12.34
C GLY A 403 -3.64 21.48 -13.27
N MET A 404 -3.28 20.29 -12.77
CA MET A 404 -3.38 19.04 -13.55
C MET A 404 -4.83 18.75 -13.96
N ILE A 405 -5.80 18.98 -13.06
CA ILE A 405 -7.23 18.82 -13.32
C ILE A 405 -7.72 19.87 -14.32
N GLU A 406 -7.35 21.15 -14.14
CA GLU A 406 -7.69 22.22 -15.10
C GLU A 406 -7.18 21.89 -16.52
N ALA A 407 -5.96 21.35 -16.63
CA ALA A 407 -5.40 20.96 -17.91
C ALA A 407 -6.14 19.76 -18.53
N ALA A 408 -6.50 18.77 -17.71
CA ALA A 408 -7.24 17.57 -18.15
C ALA A 408 -8.62 17.94 -18.70
N ASP A 409 -9.36 18.77 -17.96
CA ASP A 409 -10.76 19.12 -18.22
C ASP A 409 -10.91 20.21 -19.30
N ALA A 410 -9.81 20.77 -19.81
CA ALA A 410 -9.84 21.75 -20.90
C ALA A 410 -10.40 21.13 -22.20
N VAL A 411 -11.62 21.53 -22.57
CA VAL A 411 -12.34 21.01 -23.76
C VAL A 411 -11.82 21.55 -25.08
N ASP A 412 -11.12 22.68 -25.07
CA ASP A 412 -10.57 23.35 -26.27
C ASP A 412 -9.27 22.72 -26.79
N GLY A 413 -8.71 21.74 -26.06
CA GLY A 413 -7.49 21.03 -26.44
C GLY A 413 -6.22 21.88 -26.40
N ARG A 414 -6.24 23.07 -25.79
CA ARG A 414 -5.09 24.01 -25.80
C ARG A 414 -3.82 23.46 -25.16
N PHE A 415 -3.94 22.43 -24.32
CA PHE A 415 -2.82 21.79 -23.62
C PHE A 415 -2.40 20.45 -24.25
N ASP A 416 -3.12 19.98 -25.27
CA ASP A 416 -2.88 18.68 -25.89
C ASP A 416 -1.47 18.62 -26.49
N MET A 417 -0.70 17.62 -26.10
CA MET A 417 0.70 17.40 -26.50
C MET A 417 1.71 18.48 -26.05
N GLN A 418 1.29 19.42 -25.18
CA GLN A 418 2.12 20.53 -24.72
C GLN A 418 2.89 20.22 -23.42
N ASN A 419 3.99 20.96 -23.24
CA ASN A 419 4.70 21.08 -21.97
C ASN A 419 4.06 22.20 -21.17
N VAL A 420 3.54 21.88 -19.99
CA VAL A 420 2.74 22.82 -19.19
C VAL A 420 3.35 22.94 -17.80
N GLY A 421 3.87 24.12 -17.49
CA GLY A 421 4.26 24.51 -16.14
C GLY A 421 3.05 24.96 -15.32
N VAL A 422 3.20 24.90 -13.99
CA VAL A 422 2.20 25.38 -13.03
C VAL A 422 2.83 26.46 -12.17
N VAL A 423 2.16 27.62 -12.08
CA VAL A 423 2.65 28.79 -11.35
C VAL A 423 1.76 29.15 -10.17
N ASN A 424 2.35 29.65 -9.08
CA ASN A 424 1.62 30.14 -7.92
C ASN A 424 0.93 31.47 -8.24
N THR A 425 -0.35 31.63 -7.85
CA THR A 425 -1.07 32.91 -8.04
C THR A 425 -1.26 33.73 -6.76
N ASN A 426 -1.28 33.11 -5.57
CA ASN A 426 -1.39 33.82 -4.28
C ASN A 426 -0.23 33.52 -3.32
N GLY A 427 0.97 33.92 -3.74
CA GLY A 427 2.20 33.77 -2.96
C GLY A 427 2.84 32.38 -3.08
N ARG A 428 4.15 32.30 -2.82
CA ARG A 428 4.90 31.05 -2.95
C ARG A 428 4.52 30.05 -1.85
N ALA A 429 4.49 28.77 -2.21
CA ALA A 429 4.40 27.69 -1.24
C ALA A 429 5.58 27.75 -0.26
N LYS A 430 5.41 27.20 0.94
CA LYS A 430 6.45 27.14 1.96
C LYS A 430 6.83 25.69 2.20
N PHE A 431 8.14 25.44 2.23
CA PHE A 431 8.65 24.18 2.76
C PHE A 431 8.36 24.10 4.28
N PRO A 432 8.02 22.91 4.81
CA PRO A 432 7.91 22.71 6.26
C PRO A 432 9.20 23.12 6.97
N SER A 433 9.09 23.63 8.20
CA SER A 433 10.25 23.98 9.03
C SER A 433 11.14 22.75 9.25
N GLY A 434 12.41 22.82 8.81
CA GLY A 434 13.37 21.71 8.84
C GLY A 434 13.62 21.05 7.47
N THR A 435 12.69 21.19 6.51
CA THR A 435 12.86 20.64 5.15
C THR A 435 13.98 21.31 4.33
N PRO A 436 14.28 22.62 4.45
CA PRO A 436 15.43 23.20 3.75
C PRO A 436 16.75 22.54 4.16
N LEU A 437 16.87 22.07 5.41
CA LEU A 437 18.05 21.38 5.92
C LEU A 437 18.22 19.99 5.27
N LEU A 438 17.11 19.28 5.04
CA LEU A 438 17.06 17.97 4.37
C LEU A 438 17.21 18.05 2.84
N VAL A 439 16.77 19.14 2.20
CA VAL A 439 16.96 19.37 0.75
C VAL A 439 18.38 19.87 0.45
N THR A 440 19.05 20.49 1.42
CA THR A 440 20.51 20.72 1.37
C THR A 440 21.34 19.51 1.81
N SER A 441 20.72 18.45 2.32
CA SER A 441 21.41 17.17 2.47
C SER A 441 21.55 16.57 1.06
N PRO A 442 22.78 16.47 0.53
CA PRO A 442 22.96 15.89 -0.79
C PRO A 442 22.42 14.46 -0.80
N SER A 443 21.63 14.14 -1.84
CA SER A 443 21.30 12.79 -2.30
C SER A 443 22.44 11.83 -1.96
N SER A 444 22.20 10.81 -1.13
CA SER A 444 23.20 9.86 -0.58
C SER A 444 24.64 10.39 -0.64
N SER A 445 25.16 10.89 0.48
CA SER A 445 26.58 11.27 0.58
C SER A 445 27.53 10.16 0.12
N SER A 446 27.04 8.92 -0.02
CA SER A 446 27.72 7.75 -0.54
C SER A 446 27.27 7.27 -1.94
N ALA A 447 28.23 6.77 -2.73
CA ALA A 447 28.03 5.87 -3.86
C ALA A 447 28.13 4.42 -3.35
N CYS A 448 27.10 3.62 -3.59
CA CYS A 448 27.01 2.25 -3.07
C CYS A 448 26.99 1.23 -4.20
N THR A 449 27.51 0.05 -3.95
CA THR A 449 27.49 -1.10 -4.87
C THR A 449 27.13 -2.35 -4.10
N ASP A 450 26.17 -3.08 -4.65
CA ASP A 450 25.73 -4.34 -4.09
C ASP A 450 26.59 -5.48 -4.62
N PHE A 451 26.90 -6.41 -3.73
CA PHE A 451 27.67 -7.61 -3.98
C PHE A 451 26.90 -8.82 -3.48
N LEU A 452 27.17 -9.94 -4.14
CA LEU A 452 26.80 -11.26 -3.65
C LEU A 452 28.09 -12.03 -3.40
N ILE A 453 28.49 -12.12 -2.14
CA ILE A 453 29.79 -12.64 -1.72
C ILE A 453 29.65 -14.13 -1.43
N PRO A 454 30.31 -15.03 -2.19
CA PRO A 454 30.38 -16.43 -1.84
C PRO A 454 31.26 -16.60 -0.61
N VAL A 455 30.73 -17.27 0.41
CA VAL A 455 31.46 -17.62 1.63
C VAL A 455 31.32 -19.12 1.88
N ASN A 456 32.44 -19.79 2.08
CA ASN A 456 32.47 -21.18 2.51
C ASN A 456 32.76 -21.18 3.99
N ILE A 457 31.83 -21.71 4.79
CA ILE A 457 32.01 -21.79 6.23
C ILE A 457 32.13 -23.24 6.65
N THR A 458 32.92 -23.47 7.69
CA THR A 458 32.89 -24.69 8.48
C THR A 458 32.72 -24.26 9.92
N SER A 459 31.59 -24.61 10.52
CA SER A 459 31.30 -24.23 11.90
C SER A 459 30.60 -25.35 12.65
N GLN A 460 30.56 -25.26 13.97
CA GLN A 460 29.88 -26.22 14.82
C GLN A 460 28.41 -25.78 14.98
N HIS A 461 27.52 -26.43 14.24
CA HIS A 461 26.08 -26.15 14.27
C HIS A 461 25.45 -26.90 15.44
N ALA A 462 24.51 -26.25 16.12
CA ALA A 462 23.64 -26.93 17.07
C ALA A 462 22.62 -27.79 16.31
N VAL A 463 22.41 -29.01 16.79
CA VAL A 463 21.30 -29.86 16.34
C VAL A 463 20.09 -29.52 17.19
N LEU A 464 19.10 -28.88 16.55
CA LEU A 464 17.87 -28.42 17.21
C LEU A 464 16.76 -29.47 17.05
N ASP A 465 16.19 -29.92 18.17
CA ASP A 465 15.00 -30.78 18.22
C ASP A 465 13.75 -29.91 18.27
N ILE A 466 13.50 -29.21 17.17
CA ILE A 466 12.35 -28.32 17.00
C ILE A 466 11.81 -28.40 15.58
N GLU A 467 10.49 -28.48 15.46
CA GLU A 467 9.78 -28.44 14.20
C GLU A 467 8.68 -27.37 14.31
N ILE A 468 8.63 -26.47 13.33
CA ILE A 468 7.64 -25.38 13.29
C ILE A 468 6.83 -25.56 12.01
N SER A 469 5.58 -26.01 12.16
CA SER A 469 4.63 -26.16 11.06
C SER A 469 3.61 -25.04 11.05
N ASP A 470 3.22 -24.51 12.21
CA ASP A 470 2.25 -23.42 12.29
C ASP A 470 2.50 -22.45 13.48
N ASN A 471 1.56 -21.54 13.70
CA ASN A 471 1.65 -20.56 14.78
C ASN A 471 1.47 -21.17 16.18
N TRP A 472 0.86 -22.36 16.31
CA TRP A 472 0.71 -23.06 17.59
C TRP A 472 2.03 -23.67 18.03
N ASP A 473 2.82 -24.20 17.09
CA ASP A 473 4.17 -24.69 17.39
C ASP A 473 5.07 -23.56 17.89
N VAL A 474 4.95 -22.35 17.29
CA VAL A 474 5.65 -21.15 17.77
C VAL A 474 5.20 -20.76 19.18
N GLU A 475 3.91 -20.84 19.47
CA GLU A 475 3.38 -20.52 20.80
C GLU A 475 3.82 -21.55 21.85
N ASP A 476 3.85 -22.84 21.53
CA ASP A 476 4.37 -23.89 22.42
C ASP A 476 5.87 -23.70 22.69
N TYR A 477 6.65 -23.31 21.68
CA TYR A 477 8.04 -22.89 21.85
C TYR A 477 8.17 -21.69 22.80
N ILE A 478 7.42 -20.61 22.57
CA ILE A 478 7.48 -19.41 23.42
C ILE A 478 7.11 -19.79 24.85
N PHE A 479 6.06 -20.58 25.05
CA PHE A 479 5.65 -21.04 26.36
C PHE A 479 6.76 -21.85 27.04
N ASN A 480 7.29 -22.87 26.38
CA ASN A 480 8.29 -23.76 26.99
C ASN A 480 9.63 -23.06 27.25
N SER A 481 10.04 -22.11 26.40
CA SER A 481 11.27 -21.35 26.55
C SER A 481 11.20 -20.25 27.61
N THR A 482 10.01 -19.69 27.88
CA THR A 482 9.82 -18.57 28.83
C THR A 482 9.22 -19.00 30.17
N ARG A 483 9.04 -20.30 30.38
CA ARG A 483 8.68 -20.86 31.69
C ARG A 483 9.77 -20.59 32.73
N ARG A 484 9.35 -20.40 33.97
CA ARG A 484 10.26 -20.22 35.13
C ARG A 484 11.26 -21.38 35.31
N ASP A 485 10.91 -22.59 34.87
CA ASP A 485 11.76 -23.79 34.96
C ASP A 485 12.45 -24.16 33.63
N SER A 486 12.35 -23.31 32.59
CA SER A 486 12.79 -23.58 31.21
C SER A 486 14.25 -24.05 31.13
N LEU A 487 15.16 -23.42 31.88
CA LEU A 487 16.58 -23.82 31.93
C LEU A 487 16.81 -25.30 32.29
N THR A 488 15.84 -25.94 32.95
CA THR A 488 15.92 -27.36 33.32
C THR A 488 14.99 -28.25 32.48
N THR A 489 13.86 -27.72 32.01
CA THR A 489 12.80 -28.50 31.34
C THR A 489 12.80 -28.37 29.82
N PHE A 490 13.34 -27.30 29.25
CA PHE A 490 13.35 -27.02 27.82
C PHE A 490 14.78 -27.13 27.28
N LYS A 491 15.07 -28.23 26.56
CA LYS A 491 16.40 -28.55 26.01
C LYS A 491 16.32 -28.74 24.50
N PRO A 492 16.16 -27.65 23.72
CA PRO A 492 16.00 -27.72 22.27
C PRO A 492 17.29 -28.12 21.55
N ILE A 493 18.47 -27.94 22.17
CA ILE A 493 19.75 -28.39 21.61
C ILE A 493 20.02 -29.81 22.10
N ILE A 494 20.04 -30.77 21.16
CA ILE A 494 20.25 -32.19 21.45
C ILE A 494 21.67 -32.68 21.11
N GLY A 495 22.47 -31.84 20.47
CA GLY A 495 23.85 -32.14 20.12
C GLY A 495 24.47 -31.04 19.26
N GLU A 496 25.69 -31.31 18.81
CA GLU A 496 26.45 -30.41 17.94
C GLU A 496 27.05 -31.21 16.79
N VAL A 497 27.12 -30.61 15.61
CA VAL A 497 27.70 -31.21 14.41
C VAL A 497 28.59 -30.21 13.69
N ASN A 498 29.75 -30.65 13.22
CA ASN A 498 30.55 -29.84 12.30
C ASN A 498 29.91 -29.89 10.92
N ALA A 499 29.39 -28.75 10.47
CA ALA A 499 28.79 -28.61 9.15
C ALA A 499 29.62 -27.65 8.31
N SER A 500 29.73 -27.97 7.03
CA SER A 500 30.33 -27.11 6.01
C SER A 500 29.27 -26.76 4.99
N ALA A 501 29.14 -25.47 4.70
CA ALA A 501 28.17 -24.96 3.74
C ALA A 501 28.75 -23.78 2.95
N GLU A 502 28.29 -23.66 1.70
CA GLU A 502 28.56 -22.50 0.85
C GLU A 502 27.34 -21.58 0.88
N TYR A 503 27.53 -20.34 1.30
CA TYR A 503 26.50 -19.32 1.32
C TYR A 503 26.83 -18.19 0.35
N ARG A 504 25.78 -17.53 -0.14
CA ARG A 504 25.89 -16.32 -0.95
C ARG A 504 25.31 -15.15 -0.17
N ILE A 505 26.19 -14.29 0.32
CA ILE A 505 25.85 -13.21 1.22
C ILE A 505 25.61 -11.93 0.43
N GLY A 506 24.39 -11.39 0.52
CA GLY A 506 24.10 -10.04 0.06
C GLY A 506 24.87 -9.03 0.90
N ALA A 507 25.58 -8.11 0.24
CA ALA A 507 26.35 -7.07 0.90
C ALA A 507 26.28 -5.78 0.10
N THR A 508 26.33 -4.63 0.78
CA THR A 508 26.40 -3.34 0.10
C THR A 508 27.64 -2.58 0.58
N PHE A 509 28.51 -2.20 -0.36
CA PHE A 509 29.68 -1.39 -0.09
C PHE A 509 29.43 0.06 -0.50
N CYS A 510 29.57 1.00 0.43
CA CYS A 510 29.29 2.42 0.23
C CYS A 510 30.55 3.28 0.44
N THR A 511 30.76 4.26 -0.46
CA THR A 511 31.91 5.17 -0.44
C THR A 511 31.44 6.63 -0.52
N PRO A 512 32.02 7.59 0.20
CA PRO A 512 31.63 8.99 0.06
C PRO A 512 31.85 9.53 -1.36
N LYS A 513 30.86 10.21 -1.96
CA LYS A 513 30.92 10.77 -3.34
C LYS A 513 31.99 11.86 -3.52
N SER A 514 32.42 12.48 -2.43
CA SER A 514 33.37 13.61 -2.42
C SER A 514 34.53 13.30 -1.47
N LYS A 515 35.48 12.47 -1.91
CA LYS A 515 36.93 12.51 -1.56
C LYS A 515 37.60 11.27 -2.15
N THR A 516 38.58 11.49 -3.02
CA THR A 516 39.43 10.49 -3.67
C THR A 516 40.39 9.75 -2.72
N ASN A 517 40.14 9.71 -1.41
CA ASN A 517 40.96 9.04 -0.39
C ASN A 517 40.21 8.98 0.97
N ALA A 518 39.00 8.40 1.03
CA ALA A 518 38.22 8.33 2.27
C ALA A 518 37.82 6.90 2.63
N THR A 519 38.25 6.49 3.82
CA THR A 519 37.90 5.28 4.58
C THR A 519 36.39 5.05 4.59
N GLY A 520 35.94 3.93 4.02
CA GLY A 520 34.52 3.59 3.86
C GLY A 520 33.96 2.75 5.01
N THR A 521 32.67 2.91 5.29
CA THR A 521 31.89 2.07 6.21
C THR A 521 31.19 0.97 5.43
N ALA A 522 31.39 -0.29 5.84
CA ALA A 522 30.70 -1.45 5.28
C ALA A 522 29.40 -1.75 6.07
N LEU A 523 28.30 -1.98 5.37
CA LEU A 523 27.03 -2.45 5.96
C LEU A 523 26.67 -3.78 5.29
N LEU A 524 26.70 -4.84 6.08
CA LEU A 524 26.43 -6.21 5.65
C LEU A 524 25.06 -6.63 6.20
N LEU A 525 24.13 -6.98 5.33
CA LEU A 525 22.84 -7.57 5.70
C LEU A 525 22.69 -8.90 4.97
N THR A 526 22.76 -10.00 5.72
CA THR A 526 22.63 -11.34 5.16
C THR A 526 21.14 -11.75 5.20
N HIS A 527 20.68 -12.43 4.16
CA HIS A 527 19.47 -13.26 4.26
C HIS A 527 19.91 -14.71 4.43
N GLY A 528 19.25 -15.42 5.35
CA GLY A 528 19.57 -16.79 5.66
C GLY A 528 18.88 -17.82 4.75
N PRO A 529 19.44 -19.03 4.62
CA PRO A 529 18.75 -20.21 4.09
C PRO A 529 17.88 -20.85 5.18
N ASP A 530 18.04 -22.13 5.53
CA ASP A 530 17.15 -22.80 6.49
C ASP A 530 17.19 -22.13 7.88
N PRO A 531 16.05 -21.65 8.43
CA PRO A 531 16.01 -20.87 9.67
C PRO A 531 16.29 -21.68 10.95
N ILE A 532 16.41 -23.00 10.85
CA ILE A 532 16.67 -23.88 11.98
C ILE A 532 18.09 -24.43 11.87
N ALA A 533 18.46 -24.99 10.72
CA ALA A 533 19.73 -25.68 10.54
C ALA A 533 20.91 -24.77 10.14
N ASP A 534 20.65 -23.70 9.38
CA ASP A 534 21.70 -22.85 8.80
C ASP A 534 21.81 -21.50 9.50
N VAL A 535 20.68 -20.88 9.83
CA VAL A 535 20.65 -19.53 10.44
C VAL A 535 20.75 -19.64 11.96
N GLN A 536 21.97 -19.89 12.42
CA GLN A 536 22.33 -20.00 13.83
C GLN A 536 23.44 -19.01 14.19
N PHE A 537 23.68 -18.81 15.48
CA PHE A 537 24.68 -17.88 16.01
C PHE A 537 26.10 -18.23 15.53
N GLN A 538 26.51 -19.49 15.65
CA GLN A 538 27.88 -19.94 15.34
C GLN A 538 28.24 -19.76 13.85
N PRO A 539 27.40 -20.18 12.88
CA PRO A 539 27.60 -19.87 11.46
C PRO A 539 27.77 -18.38 11.17
N GLN A 540 26.97 -17.52 11.81
CA GLN A 540 27.01 -16.08 11.59
C GLN A 540 28.29 -15.42 12.13
N VAL A 541 28.82 -15.92 13.25
CA VAL A 541 30.14 -15.50 13.76
C VAL A 541 31.24 -15.81 12.75
N GLU A 542 31.20 -16.98 12.11
CA GLU A 542 32.18 -17.36 11.08
C GLU A 542 32.02 -16.51 9.80
N ILE A 543 30.77 -16.28 9.37
CA ILE A 543 30.48 -15.39 8.24
C ILE A 543 31.04 -13.99 8.49
N LEU A 544 30.79 -13.41 9.68
CA LEU A 544 31.34 -12.10 10.04
C LEU A 544 32.87 -12.11 10.01
N SER A 545 33.49 -13.17 10.51
CA SER A 545 34.96 -13.33 10.52
C SER A 545 35.55 -13.36 9.11
N ILE A 546 34.96 -14.15 8.20
CA ILE A 546 35.36 -14.23 6.80
C ILE A 546 35.23 -12.88 6.11
N LEU A 547 34.10 -12.19 6.32
CA LEU A 547 33.83 -10.91 5.64
C LEU A 547 34.76 -9.80 6.14
N THR A 548 35.03 -9.74 7.44
CA THR A 548 36.03 -8.84 8.00
C THR A 548 37.41 -9.10 7.42
N ASN A 549 37.80 -10.36 7.27
CA ASN A 549 39.09 -10.71 6.66
C ASN A 549 39.13 -10.37 5.15
N LEU A 550 38.03 -10.55 4.42
CA LEU A 550 37.92 -10.15 3.01
C LEU A 550 38.08 -8.64 2.83
N LEU A 551 37.60 -7.82 3.77
CA LEU A 551 37.77 -6.36 3.72
C LEU A 551 39.23 -5.93 3.97
N LYS A 552 40.00 -6.70 4.74
CA LYS A 552 41.41 -6.43 5.02
C LYS A 552 42.35 -6.87 3.91
N GLN A 553 41.91 -7.74 3.01
CA GLN A 553 42.76 -8.20 1.91
C GLN A 553 43.14 -7.03 1.00
N PRO A 554 44.44 -6.86 0.70
CA PRO A 554 44.87 -5.91 -0.32
C PRO A 554 44.15 -6.20 -1.64
N HIS A 555 43.62 -5.16 -2.29
CA HIS A 555 42.86 -5.26 -3.54
C HIS A 555 41.65 -6.20 -3.49
N SER A 556 40.96 -6.27 -2.35
CA SER A 556 39.69 -6.99 -2.24
C SER A 556 38.73 -6.59 -3.36
N PRO A 557 38.14 -7.56 -4.11
CA PRO A 557 37.21 -7.24 -5.18
C PRO A 557 35.92 -6.59 -4.67
N TYR A 558 35.66 -6.67 -3.36
CA TYR A 558 34.46 -6.16 -2.70
C TYR A 558 34.61 -4.74 -2.15
N THR A 559 35.79 -4.13 -2.28
CA THR A 559 36.05 -2.75 -1.82
C THR A 559 36.20 -1.75 -2.95
N GLN A 560 35.90 -2.15 -4.19
CA GLN A 560 36.01 -1.30 -5.39
C GLN A 560 37.41 -0.64 -5.55
N GLY A 561 38.46 -1.36 -5.15
CA GLY A 561 39.84 -0.86 -5.23
C GLY A 561 40.26 0.07 -4.09
N ILE A 562 39.40 0.26 -3.08
CA ILE A 562 39.76 1.00 -1.85
C ILE A 562 40.46 0.06 -0.88
N GLU A 563 41.64 0.47 -0.41
CA GLU A 563 42.34 -0.21 0.67
C GLU A 563 41.78 0.23 2.02
N ILE A 564 41.36 -0.73 2.84
CA ILE A 564 40.76 -0.48 4.14
C ILE A 564 41.87 -0.40 5.19
N ALA A 565 42.13 0.82 5.67
CA ALA A 565 43.18 1.07 6.66
C ALA A 565 42.75 0.72 8.10
N LYS A 566 41.46 0.89 8.41
CA LYS A 566 40.87 0.61 9.73
C LYS A 566 39.47 0.04 9.57
N ILE A 567 39.09 -0.86 10.47
CA ILE A 567 37.77 -1.48 10.56
C ILE A 567 37.17 -1.22 11.93
N VAL A 568 35.99 -0.62 11.95
CA VAL A 568 35.18 -0.46 13.16
C VAL A 568 33.95 -1.35 13.04
N HIS A 569 33.77 -2.25 13.99
CA HIS A 569 32.55 -3.05 14.07
C HIS A 569 31.48 -2.30 14.86
N VAL A 570 30.30 -2.18 14.27
CA VAL A 570 29.13 -1.55 14.90
C VAL A 570 28.04 -2.61 15.01
N GLY A 571 27.76 -3.04 16.22
CA GLY A 571 26.72 -4.03 16.52
C GLY A 571 25.48 -3.38 17.13
N HIS A 572 24.32 -3.95 16.79
CA HIS A 572 23.07 -3.69 17.46
C HIS A 572 22.47 -5.00 17.96
N SER A 573 22.09 -5.07 19.23
CA SER A 573 21.41 -6.22 19.83
C SER A 573 22.17 -7.52 19.57
N PHE A 574 21.53 -8.53 18.97
CA PHE A 574 22.15 -9.77 18.49
C PHE A 574 23.48 -9.53 17.73
N GLY A 575 23.55 -8.50 16.89
CA GLY A 575 24.76 -8.12 16.16
C GLY A 575 25.91 -7.65 17.07
N SER A 576 25.62 -7.08 18.24
CA SER A 576 26.64 -6.78 19.26
C SER A 576 27.24 -8.05 19.84
N PHE A 577 26.43 -9.06 20.12
CA PHE A 577 26.94 -10.36 20.59
C PHE A 577 27.75 -11.08 19.51
N LEU A 578 27.28 -11.10 18.26
CA LEU A 578 28.04 -11.64 17.12
C LEU A 578 29.40 -10.95 16.95
N THR A 579 29.42 -9.61 17.04
CA THR A 579 30.65 -8.82 16.94
C THR A 579 31.65 -9.22 18.01
N LEU A 580 31.20 -9.33 19.26
CA LEU A 580 32.07 -9.71 20.38
C LEU A 580 32.58 -11.15 20.24
N ALA A 581 31.70 -12.08 19.87
CA ALA A 581 32.08 -13.46 19.60
C ALA A 581 33.17 -13.54 18.51
N ALA A 582 32.95 -12.89 17.36
CA ALA A 582 33.90 -12.89 16.25
C ALA A 582 35.26 -12.28 16.62
N ILE A 583 35.27 -11.21 17.42
CA ILE A 583 36.52 -10.61 17.92
C ILE A 583 37.24 -11.58 18.86
N THR A 584 36.52 -12.21 19.81
CA THR A 584 37.17 -13.09 20.80
C THR A 584 37.68 -14.40 20.20
N THR A 585 37.07 -14.88 19.11
CA THR A 585 37.57 -16.03 18.35
C THR A 585 38.70 -15.65 17.38
N ASN A 586 38.86 -14.36 17.07
CA ASN A 586 39.91 -13.81 16.22
C ASN A 586 40.60 -12.60 16.90
N PRO A 587 41.29 -12.73 18.04
CA PRO A 587 41.65 -11.58 18.88
C PRO A 587 42.74 -10.66 18.31
N GLU A 588 43.51 -11.11 17.31
CA GLU A 588 44.61 -10.32 16.75
C GLU A 588 44.16 -9.46 15.57
N ASN A 589 44.31 -8.13 15.70
CA ASN A 589 44.04 -7.14 14.66
C ASN A 589 42.67 -7.26 13.98
N PHE A 590 41.64 -7.74 14.69
CA PHE A 590 40.32 -7.98 14.09
C PHE A 590 39.51 -6.71 13.87
N SER A 591 39.50 -5.81 14.85
CA SER A 591 38.80 -4.53 14.82
C SER A 591 39.68 -3.44 15.39
N ASP A 592 39.63 -2.23 14.85
CA ASP A 592 40.30 -1.05 15.40
C ASP A 592 39.46 -0.35 16.47
N ALA A 593 38.13 -0.50 16.41
CA ALA A 593 37.22 -0.04 17.46
C ALA A 593 35.92 -0.86 17.44
N VAL A 594 35.17 -0.83 18.53
CA VAL A 594 33.89 -1.53 18.64
C VAL A 594 32.83 -0.58 19.18
N ILE A 595 31.67 -0.52 18.52
CA ILE A 595 30.49 0.18 19.01
C ILE A 595 29.39 -0.85 19.22
N LEU A 596 28.83 -0.89 20.42
CA LEU A 596 27.76 -1.79 20.81
C LEU A 596 26.53 -0.96 21.17
N THR A 597 25.38 -1.35 20.63
CA THR A 597 24.08 -0.74 20.94
C THR A 597 23.08 -1.84 21.26
N GLY A 598 22.10 -1.57 22.13
CA GLY A 598 21.16 -2.61 22.57
C GLY A 598 21.84 -3.74 23.35
N TYR A 599 22.90 -3.43 24.12
CA TYR A 599 23.77 -4.39 24.78
C TYR A 599 24.02 -4.03 26.25
N SER A 600 23.88 -5.01 27.12
CA SER A 600 24.21 -4.93 28.56
C SER A 600 25.23 -5.97 29.02
N GLY A 601 25.47 -7.00 28.20
CA GLY A 601 26.36 -8.12 28.51
C GLY A 601 25.72 -9.31 29.23
N VAL A 602 24.40 -9.31 29.40
CA VAL A 602 23.63 -10.45 29.92
C VAL A 602 22.46 -10.81 29.00
N TYR A 603 21.97 -12.04 29.11
CA TYR A 603 20.80 -12.56 28.38
C TYR A 603 19.54 -12.69 29.26
N ASP A 604 19.59 -12.22 30.51
CA ASP A 604 18.58 -12.45 31.56
C ASP A 604 17.15 -12.02 31.17
N TRP A 605 17.01 -11.13 30.18
CA TRP A 605 15.73 -10.55 29.77
C TRP A 605 15.23 -11.07 28.41
N LEU A 606 15.94 -12.02 27.81
CA LEU A 606 15.55 -12.63 26.53
C LEU A 606 14.16 -13.29 26.64
N GLU A 607 13.84 -13.88 27.79
CA GLU A 607 12.52 -14.50 28.04
C GLU A 607 11.37 -13.49 27.97
N LEU A 608 11.56 -12.30 28.53
CA LEU A 608 10.56 -11.21 28.47
C LEU A 608 10.42 -10.67 27.05
N PHE A 609 11.52 -10.55 26.32
CA PHE A 609 11.50 -10.15 24.92
C PHE A 609 10.73 -11.18 24.06
N THR A 610 11.06 -12.46 24.19
CA THR A 610 10.44 -13.56 23.43
C THR A 610 8.95 -13.67 23.71
N SER A 611 8.54 -13.62 24.99
CA SER A 611 7.13 -13.70 25.36
C SER A 611 6.33 -12.47 24.92
N GLY A 612 6.87 -11.26 25.08
CA GLY A 612 6.19 -10.02 24.73
C GLY A 612 6.14 -9.72 23.22
N GLY A 613 7.07 -10.27 22.44
CA GLY A 613 7.06 -10.18 20.98
C GLY A 613 5.92 -10.96 20.32
N GLN A 614 5.34 -11.96 21.02
CA GLN A 614 4.19 -12.74 20.56
C GLN A 614 4.36 -13.19 19.09
N ALA A 615 5.50 -13.81 18.79
CA ALA A 615 5.91 -14.03 17.41
C ALA A 615 4.99 -15.02 16.67
N ARG A 616 4.93 -14.88 15.35
CA ARG A 616 4.17 -15.75 14.45
C ARG A 616 5.03 -16.13 13.25
N VAL A 617 4.69 -17.25 12.62
CA VAL A 617 5.33 -17.69 11.38
C VAL A 617 5.14 -16.60 10.32
N ALA A 618 6.24 -16.12 9.76
CA ALA A 618 6.26 -15.02 8.81
C ALA A 618 5.46 -15.35 7.55
N ALA A 619 5.65 -16.56 7.01
CA ALA A 619 4.95 -17.06 5.82
C ALA A 619 3.43 -17.14 6.01
N LEU A 620 2.95 -17.45 7.22
CA LEU A 620 1.52 -17.57 7.51
C LEU A 620 0.89 -16.22 7.84
N SER A 621 1.65 -15.32 8.48
CA SER A 621 1.14 -14.02 8.96
C SER A 621 1.16 -12.95 7.87
N GLN A 622 2.17 -12.99 7.00
CA GLN A 622 2.33 -12.05 5.88
C GLN A 622 2.69 -12.82 4.59
N PRO A 623 1.79 -13.70 4.09
CA PRO A 623 2.07 -14.60 2.95
C PRO A 623 2.44 -13.85 1.67
N GLU A 624 1.92 -12.64 1.47
CA GLU A 624 2.26 -11.80 0.31
C GLU A 624 3.73 -11.37 0.29
N LYS A 625 4.38 -11.25 1.46
CA LYS A 625 5.80 -10.88 1.59
C LYS A 625 6.70 -12.09 1.75
N TRP A 626 6.27 -13.04 2.59
CA TRP A 626 7.12 -14.11 3.10
C TRP A 626 6.59 -15.51 2.79
N GLY A 627 5.58 -15.67 1.93
CA GLY A 627 4.95 -16.97 1.67
C GLY A 627 5.89 -18.05 1.10
N LEU A 628 7.08 -17.67 0.64
CA LEU A 628 8.14 -18.58 0.19
C LEU A 628 9.18 -18.90 1.28
N PHE A 629 9.12 -18.24 2.44
CA PHE A 629 10.06 -18.45 3.53
C PHE A 629 9.67 -19.71 4.31
N PRO A 630 10.64 -20.54 4.74
CA PRO A 630 10.37 -21.66 5.63
C PRO A 630 9.74 -21.21 6.96
N HIS A 631 8.96 -22.10 7.59
CA HIS A 631 8.13 -21.74 8.76
C HIS A 631 8.90 -21.41 10.05
N GLY A 632 10.22 -21.62 10.09
CA GLY A 632 11.07 -21.19 11.21
C GLY A 632 11.45 -19.70 11.19
N TYR A 633 11.03 -18.94 10.17
CA TYR A 633 11.16 -17.48 10.16
C TYR A 633 9.96 -16.82 10.85
N LEU A 634 10.26 -15.95 11.81
CA LEU A 634 9.29 -15.38 12.74
C LEU A 634 9.23 -13.86 12.62
N VAL A 635 8.04 -13.31 12.89
CA VAL A 635 7.80 -11.87 13.03
C VAL A 635 6.91 -11.60 14.25
N PRO A 636 7.10 -10.48 14.96
CA PRO A 636 6.11 -9.98 15.91
C PRO A 636 4.70 -9.91 15.31
N VAL A 637 3.68 -10.30 16.08
CA VAL A 637 2.29 -10.40 15.61
C VAL A 637 1.70 -9.05 15.16
N ASP A 638 2.10 -7.95 15.80
CA ASP A 638 1.63 -6.61 15.47
C ASP A 638 2.62 -5.51 15.94
N ALA A 639 2.25 -4.26 15.67
CA ALA A 639 3.06 -3.11 16.04
C ALA A 639 3.18 -2.91 17.56
N TYR A 640 2.24 -3.41 18.36
CA TYR A 640 2.28 -3.29 19.81
C TYR A 640 3.25 -4.31 20.42
N ALA A 641 3.25 -5.54 19.92
CA ALA A 641 4.23 -6.56 20.30
C ALA A 641 5.64 -6.16 19.87
N ALA A 642 5.81 -5.61 18.66
CA ALA A 642 7.08 -5.01 18.25
C ALA A 642 7.48 -3.81 19.13
N SER A 643 6.51 -2.98 19.52
CA SER A 643 6.75 -1.85 20.42
C SER A 643 7.15 -2.26 21.83
N TYR A 644 6.63 -3.38 22.34
CA TYR A 644 6.96 -3.88 23.66
C TYR A 644 8.46 -4.19 23.81
N GLY A 645 9.05 -4.84 22.80
CA GLY A 645 10.49 -5.12 22.79
C GLY A 645 11.35 -3.94 22.33
N GLY A 646 10.84 -3.13 21.41
CA GLY A 646 11.62 -2.11 20.70
C GLY A 646 11.57 -0.70 21.29
N PHE A 647 10.46 -0.29 21.87
CA PHE A 647 10.12 1.12 22.07
C PHE A 647 9.67 1.46 23.49
N LYS A 648 9.88 2.72 23.89
CA LYS A 648 9.36 3.24 25.16
C LYS A 648 8.58 4.54 24.98
N SER A 649 7.28 4.50 25.26
CA SER A 649 6.44 5.70 25.30
C SER A 649 6.82 6.60 26.49
N PRO A 650 6.83 7.95 26.36
CA PRO A 650 6.37 8.75 25.22
C PRO A 650 7.50 9.17 24.26
N TYR A 651 8.63 8.45 24.22
CA TYR A 651 9.87 8.95 23.60
C TYR A 651 10.04 8.59 22.10
N PHE A 652 8.95 8.19 21.45
CA PHE A 652 8.93 7.86 20.03
C PHE A 652 7.58 8.25 19.42
N ASP A 653 7.56 8.40 18.09
CA ASP A 653 6.33 8.60 17.33
C ASP A 653 5.70 7.24 17.01
N HIS A 654 4.42 7.06 17.37
CA HIS A 654 3.70 5.81 17.08
C HIS A 654 3.64 5.49 15.58
N ALA A 655 3.66 6.49 14.69
CA ALA A 655 3.70 6.27 13.25
C ALA A 655 5.03 5.60 12.82
N VAL A 656 6.14 5.87 13.52
CA VAL A 656 7.44 5.22 13.26
C VAL A 656 7.37 3.75 13.67
N ALA A 657 6.78 3.43 14.82
CA ALA A 657 6.62 2.04 15.25
C ALA A 657 5.66 1.24 14.34
N GLN A 658 4.57 1.87 13.87
CA GLN A 658 3.68 1.27 12.88
C GLN A 658 4.41 1.00 11.56
N TRP A 659 5.15 2.00 11.06
CA TRP A 659 5.96 1.83 9.86
C TRP A 659 7.01 0.72 10.00
N LEU A 660 7.70 0.65 11.15
CA LEU A 660 8.70 -0.38 11.40
C LEU A 660 8.07 -1.78 11.43
N SER A 661 6.90 -1.92 12.06
CA SER A 661 6.15 -3.19 12.06
C SER A 661 5.71 -3.61 10.66
N GLU A 662 5.41 -2.67 9.76
CA GLU A 662 5.12 -2.96 8.36
C GLU A 662 6.40 -3.26 7.54
N ALA A 663 7.53 -2.64 7.88
CA ALA A 663 8.80 -2.76 7.18
C ALA A 663 9.71 -3.88 7.71
N GLN A 664 9.33 -4.55 8.80
CA GLN A 664 10.14 -5.56 9.47
C GLN A 664 10.51 -6.73 8.54
N VAL A 665 11.70 -7.27 8.75
CA VAL A 665 12.20 -8.50 8.12
C VAL A 665 12.14 -9.64 9.15
N PRO A 666 11.77 -10.87 8.76
CA PRO A 666 11.72 -12.00 9.68
C PRO A 666 13.09 -12.33 10.26
N TYR A 667 13.12 -12.77 11.51
CA TYR A 667 14.31 -13.39 12.12
C TYR A 667 14.11 -14.91 12.19
N ALA A 668 15.19 -15.67 12.26
CA ALA A 668 15.13 -17.12 12.31
C ALA A 668 15.10 -17.62 13.76
N ILE A 669 14.28 -18.65 14.04
CA ILE A 669 14.20 -19.25 15.38
C ILE A 669 15.55 -19.86 15.83
N GLY A 670 16.35 -20.35 14.88
CA GLY A 670 17.70 -20.85 15.14
C GLY A 670 18.61 -19.80 15.78
N GLU A 671 18.45 -18.52 15.44
CA GLU A 671 19.23 -17.41 16.02
C GLU A 671 18.94 -17.24 17.51
N LEU A 672 17.66 -17.26 17.90
CA LEU A 672 17.25 -17.15 19.30
C LEU A 672 17.73 -18.35 20.12
N LEU A 673 17.58 -19.56 19.58
CA LEU A 673 17.92 -20.81 20.27
C LEU A 673 19.42 -20.98 20.48
N THR A 674 20.24 -20.38 19.62
CA THR A 674 21.70 -20.54 19.66
C THR A 674 22.44 -19.30 20.15
N ALA A 675 21.75 -18.19 20.43
CA ALA A 675 22.36 -16.92 20.84
C ALA A 675 23.36 -17.01 22.01
N SER A 676 23.13 -17.93 22.96
CA SER A 676 23.96 -18.12 24.14
C SER A 676 24.94 -19.29 24.04
N THR A 677 25.09 -19.92 22.88
CA THR A 677 25.98 -21.10 22.68
C THR A 677 27.45 -20.74 22.72
N ILE A 678 27.81 -19.50 22.35
CA ILE A 678 29.16 -18.96 22.46
C ILE A 678 29.16 -17.91 23.55
N ILE A 679 29.98 -18.13 24.58
CA ILE A 679 30.23 -17.15 25.66
C ILE A 679 31.60 -16.53 25.39
N PRO A 680 31.66 -15.28 24.88
CA PRO A 680 32.93 -14.64 24.53
C PRO A 680 33.74 -14.27 25.78
N ASP A 681 35.05 -14.55 25.77
CA ASP A 681 35.99 -14.03 26.77
C ASP A 681 36.35 -12.58 26.44
N LEU A 682 35.57 -11.66 27.00
CA LEU A 682 35.70 -10.22 26.74
C LEU A 682 37.01 -9.62 27.27
N SER A 683 37.76 -10.34 28.11
CA SER A 683 39.10 -9.92 28.53
C SER A 683 40.11 -9.92 27.37
N LEU A 684 39.82 -10.62 26.27
CA LEU A 684 40.65 -10.64 25.06
C LEU A 684 40.53 -9.37 24.22
N ILE A 685 39.51 -8.53 24.48
CA ILE A 685 39.26 -7.31 23.71
C ILE A 685 40.14 -6.17 24.21
N LYS A 686 41.14 -5.81 23.41
CA LYS A 686 42.12 -4.76 23.73
C LYS A 686 41.82 -3.41 23.08
N THR A 687 40.88 -3.38 22.15
CA THR A 687 40.58 -2.21 21.32
C THR A 687 39.63 -1.24 22.03
N PRO A 688 39.51 0.02 21.59
CA PRO A 688 38.50 0.94 22.07
C PRO A 688 37.09 0.36 21.93
N VAL A 689 36.30 0.42 23.00
CA VAL A 689 34.91 -0.05 23.04
C VAL A 689 33.99 1.10 23.47
N GLN A 690 32.91 1.30 22.72
CA GLN A 690 31.81 2.17 23.11
C GLN A 690 30.53 1.34 23.24
N VAL A 691 29.80 1.54 24.34
CA VAL A 691 28.45 1.01 24.54
C VAL A 691 27.48 2.19 24.62
N VAL A 692 26.49 2.21 23.73
CA VAL A 692 25.46 3.26 23.66
C VAL A 692 24.09 2.63 23.77
N GLN A 693 23.38 2.98 24.84
CA GLN A 693 22.24 2.21 25.30
C GLN A 693 21.01 3.09 25.60
N GLY A 694 19.84 2.58 25.26
CA GLY A 694 18.57 3.18 25.68
C GLY A 694 18.30 2.87 27.15
N ARG A 695 17.88 3.87 27.92
CA ARG A 695 17.58 3.73 29.35
C ARG A 695 16.48 2.70 29.64
N TYR A 696 15.57 2.52 28.69
CA TYR A 696 14.39 1.67 28.83
C TYR A 696 14.43 0.46 27.89
N ASP A 697 15.62 -0.03 27.56
CA ASP A 697 15.83 -1.17 26.69
C ASP A 697 15.37 -2.48 27.36
N LEU A 698 14.35 -3.14 26.80
CA LEU A 698 13.79 -4.36 27.37
C LEU A 698 14.70 -5.59 27.18
N PRO A 699 15.15 -5.94 25.97
CA PRO A 699 16.01 -7.10 25.77
C PRO A 699 17.35 -7.01 26.50
N ALA A 700 17.94 -5.82 26.60
CA ALA A 700 19.24 -5.67 27.24
C ALA A 700 19.14 -5.58 28.77
N CYS A 701 18.15 -4.87 29.32
CA CYS A 701 18.13 -4.54 30.76
C CYS A 701 16.74 -4.58 31.40
N GLY A 702 15.80 -5.33 30.81
CA GLY A 702 14.47 -5.53 31.38
C GLY A 702 13.60 -4.26 31.39
N GLY A 703 13.95 -3.25 30.59
CA GLY A 703 13.23 -1.99 30.48
C GLY A 703 13.71 -0.93 31.48
N ASN A 704 14.79 -1.20 32.23
CA ASN A 704 15.45 -0.24 33.09
C ASN A 704 16.95 -0.52 33.20
N CYS A 705 17.75 0.26 32.47
CA CYS A 705 19.20 0.10 32.42
C CYS A 705 19.95 0.79 33.57
N ASP A 706 19.24 1.53 34.44
CA ASP A 706 19.85 2.18 35.58
C ASP A 706 20.48 1.14 36.52
N GLY A 707 21.79 1.24 36.75
CA GLY A 707 22.55 0.31 37.60
C GLY A 707 23.02 -0.97 36.88
N VAL A 708 22.34 -1.43 35.83
CA VAL A 708 22.78 -2.58 35.01
C VAL A 708 24.08 -2.27 34.29
N LEU A 709 24.21 -1.07 33.72
CA LEU A 709 25.41 -0.71 32.95
C LEU A 709 26.69 -0.59 33.77
N ASN A 710 26.59 -0.52 35.10
CA ASN A 710 27.77 -0.54 35.97
C ASN A 710 28.51 -1.88 35.88
N THR A 711 27.78 -2.99 35.69
CA THR A 711 28.41 -4.30 35.48
C THR A 711 29.00 -4.40 34.08
N THR A 712 28.35 -3.80 33.07
CA THR A 712 28.87 -3.75 31.69
C THR A 712 30.27 -3.13 31.62
N VAL A 713 30.55 -2.10 32.44
CA VAL A 713 31.89 -1.48 32.52
C VAL A 713 32.96 -2.50 32.91
N THR A 714 32.64 -3.44 33.81
CA THR A 714 33.60 -4.44 34.31
C THR A 714 33.90 -5.56 33.31
N LEU A 715 33.09 -5.69 32.24
CA LEU A 715 33.22 -6.77 31.25
C LEU A 715 34.42 -6.60 30.32
N PHE A 716 34.94 -5.39 30.16
CA PHE A 716 36.04 -5.08 29.22
C PHE A 716 37.30 -4.61 29.95
N PRO A 717 37.91 -5.44 30.82
CA PRO A 717 39.00 -5.02 31.71
C PRO A 717 40.26 -4.58 30.97
N ASN A 718 40.46 -5.05 29.73
CA ASN A 718 41.67 -4.81 28.94
C ASN A 718 41.44 -3.86 27.75
N SER A 719 40.25 -3.28 27.59
CA SER A 719 39.99 -2.30 26.53
C SER A 719 40.87 -1.06 26.72
N SER A 720 41.52 -0.61 25.65
CA SER A 720 42.38 0.58 25.69
C SER A 720 41.60 1.87 25.98
N ARG A 721 40.30 1.90 25.67
CA ARG A 721 39.39 3.01 25.93
C ARG A 721 37.96 2.50 25.98
N LEU A 722 37.34 2.56 27.16
CA LEU A 722 35.95 2.14 27.36
C LEU A 722 35.04 3.35 27.64
N GLN A 723 33.97 3.48 26.86
CA GLN A 723 32.91 4.46 27.11
C GLN A 723 31.55 3.76 27.14
N VAL A 724 30.83 3.87 28.25
CA VAL A 724 29.48 3.27 28.42
C VAL A 724 28.49 4.38 28.72
N THR A 725 27.44 4.51 27.91
CA THR A 725 26.39 5.52 28.08
C THR A 725 25.01 4.88 27.94
N GLY A 726 24.13 5.12 28.91
CA GLY A 726 22.77 4.54 28.94
C GLY A 726 21.66 5.50 29.32
N SER A 727 21.92 6.81 29.26
CA SER A 727 21.00 7.82 29.77
C SER A 727 19.95 8.27 28.76
N PHE A 728 19.95 7.72 27.54
CA PHE A 728 19.04 8.15 26.48
C PHE A 728 17.61 7.71 26.79
N ASN A 729 16.65 8.62 26.67
CA ASN A 729 15.23 8.29 26.81
C ASN A 729 14.75 7.49 25.59
N ALA A 730 15.09 6.21 25.57
CA ALA A 730 14.82 5.31 24.46
C ALA A 730 14.69 3.86 24.93
N GLY A 731 13.94 3.07 24.16
CA GLY A 731 13.92 1.61 24.25
C GLY A 731 15.08 0.97 23.49
N HIS A 732 14.92 -0.30 23.14
CA HIS A 732 15.92 -1.09 22.44
C HIS A 732 16.28 -0.52 21.07
N MET A 733 15.26 -0.10 20.31
CA MET A 733 15.37 0.48 18.98
C MET A 733 15.76 1.97 19.06
N LEU A 734 16.89 2.27 19.70
CA LEU A 734 17.40 3.62 20.00
C LEU A 734 17.35 4.57 18.79
N ASN A 735 17.68 4.05 17.61
CA ASN A 735 17.75 4.80 16.34
C ASN A 735 16.40 5.39 15.90
N TYR A 736 15.30 4.90 16.45
CA TYR A 736 13.93 5.31 16.10
C TYR A 736 13.25 6.13 17.20
N HIS A 737 13.99 6.56 18.22
CA HIS A 737 13.51 7.44 19.29
C HIS A 737 13.91 8.90 19.04
N TYR A 738 13.27 9.85 19.72
CA TYR A 738 13.54 11.28 19.53
C TYR A 738 14.99 11.70 19.85
N GLU A 739 15.68 10.95 20.72
CA GLU A 739 17.08 11.22 21.09
C GLU A 739 18.12 10.53 20.19
N ALA A 740 17.70 9.91 19.08
CA ALA A 740 18.60 9.21 18.16
C ALA A 740 19.76 10.08 17.67
N SER A 741 19.51 11.36 17.33
CA SER A 741 20.55 12.28 16.88
C SER A 741 21.66 12.46 17.93
N SER A 742 21.30 12.64 19.20
CA SER A 742 22.26 12.77 20.29
C SER A 742 23.07 11.50 20.51
N ALA A 743 22.44 10.32 20.34
CA ALA A 743 23.15 9.05 20.38
C ALA A 743 24.14 8.91 19.23
N PHE A 744 23.76 9.30 18.00
CA PHE A 744 24.66 9.30 16.85
C PHE A 744 25.80 10.30 17.01
N ASP A 745 25.56 11.50 17.55
CA ASP A 745 26.61 12.48 17.85
C ASP A 745 27.63 11.93 18.84
N LEU A 746 27.18 11.17 19.84
CA LEU A 746 28.06 10.49 20.79
C LEU A 746 28.90 9.39 20.12
N ILE A 747 28.29 8.63 19.22
CA ILE A 747 28.97 7.57 18.46
C ILE A 747 30.04 8.16 17.55
N THR A 748 29.69 9.18 16.77
CA THR A 748 30.63 9.82 15.83
C THR A 748 31.75 10.53 16.57
N SER A 749 31.47 11.21 17.68
CA SER A 749 32.50 11.85 18.52
C SER A 749 33.52 10.85 19.07
N PHE A 750 33.11 9.62 19.40
CA PHE A 750 34.04 8.56 19.81
C PHE A 750 34.95 8.13 18.67
N LEU A 751 34.45 8.08 17.44
CA LEU A 751 35.22 7.72 16.25
C LEU A 751 36.18 8.81 15.78
N GLU A 752 35.92 10.08 16.13
CA GLU A 752 36.83 11.20 15.86
C GLU A 752 38.07 11.23 16.79
N GLY A 753 38.01 10.54 17.93
CA GLY A 753 39.17 10.38 18.80
C GLY A 753 40.24 9.47 18.19
N ASP A 754 41.44 9.43 18.80
CA ASP A 754 42.51 8.54 18.34
C ASP A 754 42.05 7.08 18.42
N LEU A 755 41.93 6.44 17.24
CA LEU A 755 41.63 5.02 17.03
C LEU A 755 42.89 4.24 16.67
#